data_AF-A0A1S3KAM2-F1
#
_entry.id   AF-A0A1S3KAM2-F1
#
_cell.length_a   1.000
_cell.length_b   1.000
_cell.length_c   1.000
_cell.angle_alpha   90.00
_cell.angle_beta   90.00
_cell.angle_gamma   90.00
#
_symmetry.space_group_name_H-M   'P 1'
#
loop_
_entity.id
_entity.type
_entity.pdbx_description
1 polymer ?
#
loop_
_entity_poly.entity_id
_entity_poly.type
_entity_poly.pdbx_seq_one_letter_code
_entity_poly.pdbx_strand_id
1 'polypeptide(L)'
;MSQLLFTATKKRAYLRNITILVPKTWTKNSTYEQAGIEAFEKANVIIDKPNGVQGDNPYVKQKGECGQPGTFMHLTPAFILDDAVARQYGTPPAKTVLHEWGHLRWGLFDEYPVDENDPHFYHDSISERIEGVRCSRGVTGKDYKRVNDGFVWNCNPDNETNLPESGCRFAPDVYNNVGTTSIMSHHYVTSVIGFCDNDETDSLDQHNDQAPNRQNRLCGGRSAWEVMREHEDFRNNHNPPVSTNTDIDTTPTFKVVQQQPKRYVLVLDVSGSMANDNKLVNLKKACAEFLLNTVAEDSQVGIVKFSYVYSTTIVKHLTTMSSRSVREDMVSIVNGLIANGGTCIGCGLQEGIDVLENNNMAAAGGILVVVSDGEENRPPYIREIKPILIQKEVLVDTLLFTASADEQLISLAKDTGGLSFFETGNTLSTSLTDSLSKTITQRNSGQEDVLVQILSESFTVPGGGSSFQGSMYIDSTIGNNTRFLFTWSTGSITVTLRAPDNVTITQGSGSGVLNIDINGTTQVGKWLYTVTSSGSGKTVQAQISSRPSSEAAPILLSASVSSDTVDIADPSLSRIVIYGEVTQGYTPVVGATVKAYVDASNGKTHTLQLLDNGAGADNTKNDGIYSAYFLTFEGDGTHSVRVVVKGEDGVSVKSVVGGQRLPIITNTSKLYTRFCIFNLPNDHTC
;
A
#
# COMPACT_ATOMS: atom_id res chain seq x y z
N MET A 1 15.39 -11.93 19.78
CA MET A 1 14.11 -11.22 19.58
C MET A 1 12.93 -12.09 20.00
N SER A 2 12.65 -13.25 19.38
CA SER A 2 11.48 -14.11 19.71
C SER A 2 11.32 -14.42 21.21
N GLN A 3 12.38 -14.86 21.90
CA GLN A 3 12.36 -15.08 23.35
C GLN A 3 12.00 -13.81 24.15
N LEU A 4 12.48 -12.64 23.70
CA LEU A 4 12.19 -11.37 24.36
C LEU A 4 10.72 -10.97 24.14
N LEU A 5 10.18 -11.17 22.93
CA LEU A 5 8.76 -10.97 22.63
C LEU A 5 7.88 -11.85 23.55
N PHE A 6 8.28 -13.10 23.77
CA PHE A 6 7.58 -14.01 24.68
C PHE A 6 7.57 -13.50 26.11
N THR A 7 8.71 -13.06 26.63
CA THR A 7 8.79 -12.45 27.97
C THR A 7 7.98 -11.16 28.06
N ALA A 8 8.16 -10.24 27.11
CA ALA A 8 7.51 -8.94 27.06
C ALA A 8 5.98 -9.03 26.96
N THR A 9 5.49 -10.10 26.34
CA THR A 9 4.05 -10.37 26.21
C THR A 9 3.50 -11.24 27.34
N LYS A 10 4.15 -11.27 28.50
CA LYS A 10 3.72 -12.05 29.66
C LYS A 10 3.50 -13.54 29.30
N LYS A 11 4.40 -14.11 28.48
CA LYS A 11 4.40 -15.50 27.98
C LYS A 11 3.24 -15.86 27.05
N ARG A 12 2.84 -14.95 26.17
CA ARG A 12 1.67 -15.14 25.28
C ARG A 12 2.01 -15.30 23.80
N ALA A 13 3.05 -14.62 23.30
CA ALA A 13 3.36 -14.60 21.87
C ALA A 13 4.86 -14.79 21.58
N TYR A 14 5.19 -15.53 20.53
CA TYR A 14 6.56 -15.69 20.04
C TYR A 14 6.55 -15.89 18.51
N LEU A 15 7.70 -15.72 17.86
CA LEU A 15 7.83 -15.93 16.42
C LEU A 15 8.15 -17.40 16.14
N ARG A 16 7.27 -18.08 15.40
CA ARG A 16 7.41 -19.51 15.08
C ARG A 16 8.07 -19.76 13.72
N ASN A 17 7.59 -19.08 12.67
CA ASN A 17 8.06 -19.25 11.30
C ASN A 17 8.38 -17.88 10.71
N ILE A 18 9.52 -17.77 10.01
CA ILE A 18 9.95 -16.56 9.33
C ILE A 18 10.31 -16.94 7.88
N THR A 19 9.61 -16.34 6.92
CA THR A 19 9.93 -16.50 5.50
C THR A 19 10.75 -15.30 5.02
N ILE A 20 11.91 -15.57 4.43
CA ILE A 20 12.82 -14.57 3.85
C ILE A 20 12.67 -14.61 2.34
N LEU A 21 12.16 -13.53 1.76
CA LEU A 21 12.12 -13.34 0.31
C LEU A 21 13.44 -12.74 -0.16
N VAL A 22 14.13 -13.43 -1.08
CA VAL A 22 15.34 -12.91 -1.74
C VAL A 22 15.05 -12.47 -3.19
N PRO A 23 15.77 -11.46 -3.71
CA PRO A 23 15.57 -10.97 -5.08
C PRO A 23 15.82 -12.03 -6.16
N LYS A 24 15.15 -11.88 -7.30
CA LYS A 24 15.39 -12.71 -8.50
C LYS A 24 16.80 -12.52 -9.09
N THR A 25 17.46 -11.41 -8.77
CA THR A 25 18.83 -11.08 -9.24
C THR A 25 19.92 -11.86 -8.52
N TRP A 26 19.62 -12.42 -7.34
CA TRP A 26 20.57 -13.25 -6.61
C TRP A 26 20.80 -14.58 -7.34
N THR A 27 22.02 -15.09 -7.27
CA THR A 27 22.35 -16.39 -7.85
C THR A 27 21.46 -17.48 -7.27
N LYS A 28 20.89 -18.33 -8.13
CA LYS A 28 20.02 -19.43 -7.70
C LYS A 28 20.76 -20.34 -6.73
N ASN A 29 20.12 -20.64 -5.61
CA ASN A 29 20.61 -21.60 -4.61
C ASN A 29 19.61 -22.75 -4.51
N SER A 30 20.10 -23.99 -4.45
CA SER A 30 19.25 -25.18 -4.33
C SER A 30 18.47 -25.23 -3.01
N THR A 31 18.85 -24.44 -2.01
CA THR A 31 18.11 -24.32 -0.74
C THR A 31 16.97 -23.32 -0.80
N TYR A 32 16.86 -22.50 -1.86
CA TYR A 32 15.79 -21.52 -2.00
C TYR A 32 14.57 -22.19 -2.63
N GLU A 33 13.43 -22.03 -1.97
CA GLU A 33 12.14 -22.41 -2.54
C GLU A 33 11.63 -21.32 -3.49
N GLN A 34 10.61 -21.64 -4.29
CA GLN A 34 9.92 -20.66 -5.11
C GLN A 34 8.99 -19.82 -4.24
N ALA A 35 9.05 -18.49 -4.40
CA ALA A 35 8.08 -17.60 -3.76
C ALA A 35 6.67 -17.85 -4.34
N GLY A 36 5.69 -18.02 -3.43
CA GLY A 36 4.27 -18.12 -3.74
C GLY A 36 3.63 -16.73 -3.65
N ILE A 37 2.89 -16.48 -2.57
CA ILE A 37 2.27 -15.18 -2.29
C ILE A 37 3.26 -14.13 -1.75
N GLU A 38 4.47 -14.54 -1.37
CA GLU A 38 5.50 -13.64 -0.85
C GLU A 38 5.95 -12.63 -1.90
N ALA A 39 5.90 -11.36 -1.54
CA ALA A 39 6.28 -10.26 -2.41
C ALA A 39 6.88 -9.10 -1.60
N PHE A 40 7.72 -8.31 -2.23
CA PHE A 40 8.47 -7.24 -1.57
C PHE A 40 7.53 -6.19 -0.98
N GLU A 41 6.51 -5.78 -1.76
CA GLU A 41 5.49 -4.81 -1.39
C GLU A 41 4.57 -5.26 -0.24
N LYS A 42 4.61 -6.55 0.13
CA LYS A 42 3.84 -7.14 1.23
C LYS A 42 4.70 -7.49 2.44
N ALA A 43 6.01 -7.27 2.36
CA ALA A 43 6.92 -7.68 3.41
C ALA A 43 6.64 -6.89 4.70
N ASN A 44 6.49 -7.60 5.82
CA ASN A 44 6.35 -6.96 7.13
C ASN A 44 7.65 -6.29 7.58
N VAL A 45 8.79 -6.84 7.15
CA VAL A 45 10.13 -6.33 7.42
C VAL A 45 10.89 -6.25 6.10
N ILE A 46 11.38 -5.06 5.78
CA ILE A 46 12.22 -4.78 4.60
C ILE A 46 13.65 -4.56 5.09
N ILE A 47 14.60 -5.27 4.49
CA ILE A 47 16.03 -5.06 4.73
C ILE A 47 16.63 -4.50 3.44
N ASP A 48 16.95 -3.21 3.43
CA ASP A 48 17.41 -2.53 2.22
C ASP A 48 18.34 -1.35 2.57
N LYS A 49 18.76 -0.61 1.54
CA LYS A 49 19.63 0.56 1.65
C LYS A 49 19.12 1.57 2.67
N PRO A 50 20.02 2.31 3.34
CA PRO A 50 19.65 3.32 4.33
C PRO A 50 18.63 4.33 3.82
N ASN A 51 17.76 4.75 4.73
CA ASN A 51 16.83 5.84 4.50
C ASN A 51 17.61 7.17 4.44
N GLY A 52 17.29 8.06 3.49
CA GLY A 52 18.02 9.33 3.36
C GLY A 52 17.90 10.28 4.56
N VAL A 53 16.90 10.09 5.41
CA VAL A 53 16.66 10.85 6.65
C VAL A 53 17.09 10.05 7.89
N GLN A 54 16.67 8.79 8.00
CA GLN A 54 16.89 7.97 9.20
C GLN A 54 18.21 7.20 9.19
N GLY A 55 18.94 7.16 8.06
CA GLY A 55 20.19 6.41 7.93
C GLY A 55 20.00 4.92 8.23
N ASP A 56 20.78 4.41 9.18
CA ASP A 56 20.74 3.03 9.65
C ASP A 56 19.78 2.79 10.84
N ASN A 57 19.04 3.81 11.27
CA ASN A 57 18.07 3.67 12.35
C ASN A 57 16.90 2.76 11.89
N PRO A 58 16.58 1.68 12.63
CA PRO A 58 15.33 0.96 12.46
C PRO A 58 14.13 1.89 12.59
N TYR A 59 13.10 1.66 11.78
CA TYR A 59 11.83 2.38 11.92
C TYR A 59 10.67 1.57 11.35
N VAL A 60 9.45 1.90 11.79
CA VAL A 60 8.21 1.45 11.16
C VAL A 60 7.52 2.60 10.47
N LYS A 61 7.07 2.35 9.25
CA LYS A 61 6.19 3.27 8.54
C LYS A 61 4.76 3.18 9.10
N GLN A 62 4.41 4.07 10.02
CA GLN A 62 3.11 4.12 10.67
C GLN A 62 2.24 5.26 10.13
N LYS A 63 1.12 4.92 9.49
CA LYS A 63 0.11 5.88 8.99
C LYS A 63 -1.25 5.74 9.68
N GLY A 64 -1.47 4.64 10.40
CA GLY A 64 -2.73 4.32 11.05
C GLY A 64 -2.96 5.09 12.35
N GLU A 65 -4.19 5.01 12.84
CA GLU A 65 -4.57 5.50 14.17
C GLU A 65 -4.11 4.51 15.27
N CYS A 66 -4.36 4.85 16.54
CA CYS A 66 -4.03 3.97 17.66
C CYS A 66 -4.57 2.54 17.46
N GLY A 67 -3.70 1.55 17.69
CA GLY A 67 -4.06 0.13 17.56
C GLY A 67 -4.06 -0.40 16.13
N GLN A 68 -3.82 0.45 15.13
CA GLN A 68 -3.74 0.04 13.73
C GLN A 68 -2.30 -0.36 13.35
N PRO A 69 -2.08 -1.55 12.78
CA PRO A 69 -0.75 -2.01 12.39
C PRO A 69 -0.01 -1.02 11.48
N GLY A 70 1.31 -0.93 11.67
CA GLY A 70 2.20 -0.22 10.75
C GLY A 70 2.27 -0.91 9.38
N THR A 71 2.77 -0.18 8.38
CA THR A 71 2.83 -0.67 6.99
C THR A 71 3.96 -1.68 6.80
N PHE A 72 5.18 -1.33 7.21
CA PHE A 72 6.35 -2.21 7.24
C PHE A 72 7.39 -1.66 8.22
N MET A 73 8.23 -2.54 8.74
CA MET A 73 9.47 -2.21 9.43
C MET A 73 10.61 -2.15 8.41
N HIS A 74 11.43 -1.12 8.48
CA HIS A 74 12.63 -0.99 7.67
C HIS A 74 13.87 -1.18 8.54
N LEU A 75 14.76 -2.06 8.11
CA LEU A 75 16.07 -2.33 8.70
C LEU A 75 17.13 -2.18 7.61
N THR A 76 18.38 -1.94 8.00
CA THR A 76 19.50 -1.91 7.05
C THR A 76 20.42 -3.11 7.20
N PRO A 77 21.14 -3.53 6.14
CA PRO A 77 22.19 -4.52 6.25
C PRO A 77 23.22 -4.17 7.33
N ALA A 78 23.56 -2.89 7.50
CA ALA A 78 24.51 -2.45 8.53
C ALA A 78 23.95 -2.66 9.95
N PHE A 79 22.68 -2.32 10.21
CA PHE A 79 22.05 -2.61 11.49
C PHE A 79 22.02 -4.11 11.82
N ILE A 80 21.80 -4.97 10.81
CA ILE A 80 21.70 -6.42 11.00
C ILE A 80 23.07 -7.10 11.17
N LEU A 81 24.08 -6.65 10.42
CA LEU A 81 25.36 -7.36 10.29
C LEU A 81 26.51 -6.71 11.09
N ASP A 82 26.40 -5.45 11.48
CA ASP A 82 27.43 -4.72 12.23
C ASP A 82 26.96 -4.38 13.65
N ASP A 83 27.48 -5.11 14.63
CA ASP A 83 27.20 -4.88 16.05
C ASP A 83 27.58 -3.47 16.53
N ALA A 84 28.55 -2.80 15.90
CA ALA A 84 28.93 -1.44 16.26
C ALA A 84 27.90 -0.41 15.80
N VAL A 85 27.25 -0.66 14.66
CA VAL A 85 26.11 0.15 14.17
C VAL A 85 24.89 -0.13 15.04
N ALA A 86 24.53 -1.40 15.24
CA ALA A 86 23.36 -1.78 16.01
C ALA A 86 23.36 -1.24 17.45
N ARG A 87 24.54 -1.22 18.10
CA ARG A 87 24.72 -0.70 19.46
C ARG A 87 24.37 0.78 19.63
N GLN A 88 24.39 1.57 18.56
CA GLN A 88 24.03 2.99 18.61
C GLN A 88 22.52 3.20 18.85
N TYR A 89 21.70 2.20 18.53
CA TYR A 89 20.23 2.28 18.60
C TYR A 89 19.62 1.45 19.75
N GLY A 90 20.47 0.81 20.56
CA GLY A 90 20.06 0.04 21.74
C GLY A 90 20.74 -1.32 21.83
N THR A 91 21.09 -1.73 23.06
CA THR A 91 21.71 -3.04 23.34
C THR A 91 20.83 -3.86 24.29
N PRO A 92 20.49 -5.12 23.96
CA PRO A 92 20.77 -5.79 22.70
C PRO A 92 19.89 -5.25 21.55
N PRO A 93 20.33 -5.37 20.26
CA PRO A 93 19.55 -4.93 19.09
C PRO A 93 18.14 -5.54 19.03
N ALA A 94 17.97 -6.71 19.65
CA ALA A 94 16.68 -7.37 19.80
C ALA A 94 15.62 -6.50 20.51
N LYS A 95 16.01 -5.58 21.40
CA LYS A 95 15.08 -4.65 22.06
C LYS A 95 14.60 -3.57 21.08
N THR A 96 15.48 -3.04 20.24
CA THR A 96 15.13 -2.09 19.18
C THR A 96 14.19 -2.73 18.16
N VAL A 97 14.47 -3.96 17.73
CA VAL A 97 13.55 -4.67 16.83
C VAL A 97 12.19 -4.95 17.48
N LEU A 98 12.16 -5.21 18.80
CA LEU A 98 10.90 -5.43 19.52
C LEU A 98 10.11 -4.12 19.74
N HIS A 99 10.80 -3.00 19.93
CA HIS A 99 10.22 -1.67 19.95
C HIS A 99 9.52 -1.37 18.61
N GLU A 100 10.23 -1.55 17.50
CA GLU A 100 9.65 -1.44 16.16
C GLU A 100 8.53 -2.44 15.92
N TRP A 101 8.64 -3.67 16.45
CA TRP A 101 7.55 -4.65 16.35
C TRP A 101 6.25 -4.17 17.01
N GLY A 102 6.35 -3.40 18.11
CA GLY A 102 5.21 -2.78 18.77
C GLY A 102 4.46 -1.80 17.86
N HIS A 103 5.19 -0.94 17.15
CA HIS A 103 4.63 -0.07 16.11
C HIS A 103 4.01 -0.89 14.96
N LEU A 104 4.73 -1.90 14.48
CA LEU A 104 4.33 -2.70 13.32
C LEU A 104 3.07 -3.52 13.57
N ARG A 105 3.06 -4.36 14.61
CA ARG A 105 1.99 -5.36 14.81
C ARG A 105 0.78 -4.80 15.54
N TRP A 106 0.99 -3.93 16.52
CA TRP A 106 -0.08 -3.48 17.42
C TRP A 106 -0.42 -2.00 17.31
N GLY A 107 0.25 -1.26 16.41
CA GLY A 107 -0.06 0.15 16.21
C GLY A 107 0.20 1.02 17.43
N LEU A 108 1.25 0.68 18.19
CA LEU A 108 1.71 1.47 19.32
C LEU A 108 2.46 2.71 18.84
N PHE A 109 2.61 3.71 19.71
CA PHE A 109 3.43 4.90 19.49
C PHE A 109 4.49 5.03 20.59
N ASP A 110 5.45 5.91 20.34
CA ASP A 110 6.51 6.20 21.30
C ASP A 110 5.96 6.81 22.58
N GLU A 111 6.42 6.28 23.70
CA GLU A 111 6.13 6.74 25.06
C GLU A 111 7.26 7.68 25.57
N TYR A 112 7.99 8.29 24.64
CA TYR A 112 8.98 9.34 24.85
C TYR A 112 8.80 10.45 23.81
N PRO A 113 9.33 11.66 24.03
CA PRO A 113 9.25 12.77 23.07
C PRO A 113 10.04 12.46 21.79
N VAL A 114 9.40 12.60 20.63
CA VAL A 114 10.02 12.32 19.32
C VAL A 114 10.03 13.57 18.43
N ASP A 115 8.93 14.34 18.43
CA ASP A 115 8.80 15.50 17.58
C ASP A 115 9.60 16.70 18.13
N GLU A 116 10.07 17.58 17.25
CA GLU A 116 10.88 18.76 17.62
C GLU A 116 10.22 19.65 18.69
N ASN A 117 8.89 19.70 18.69
CA ASN A 117 8.08 20.50 19.61
C ASN A 117 7.44 19.68 20.73
N ASP A 118 7.75 18.38 20.85
CA ASP A 118 7.22 17.59 21.94
C ASP A 118 7.79 18.07 23.28
N PRO A 119 6.94 18.26 24.31
CA PRO A 119 7.40 18.60 25.64
C PRO A 119 8.26 17.45 26.19
N HIS A 120 9.47 17.78 26.66
CA HIS A 120 10.37 16.80 27.30
C HIS A 120 10.10 16.60 28.79
N PHE A 121 9.41 17.56 29.40
CA PHE A 121 9.06 17.58 30.82
C PHE A 121 7.64 18.12 30.98
N TYR A 122 6.99 17.73 32.07
CA TYR A 122 5.65 18.17 32.39
C TYR A 122 5.44 18.25 33.90
N HIS A 123 4.43 19.02 34.32
CA HIS A 123 3.99 19.05 35.70
C HIS A 123 3.07 17.88 35.97
N ASP A 124 3.50 16.99 36.85
CA ASP A 124 2.77 15.80 37.21
C ASP A 124 1.87 16.07 38.41
N SER A 125 0.56 15.91 38.25
CA SER A 125 -0.39 16.27 39.31
C SER A 125 -0.45 15.25 40.44
N ILE A 126 0.08 14.04 40.22
CA ILE A 126 0.06 12.94 41.21
C ILE A 126 1.26 13.06 42.16
N SER A 127 2.45 13.28 41.61
CA SER A 127 3.69 13.46 42.40
C SER A 127 3.90 14.90 42.85
N GLU A 128 3.16 15.86 42.29
CA GLU A 128 3.33 17.31 42.48
C GLU A 128 4.76 17.79 42.10
N ARG A 129 5.40 17.08 41.17
CA ARG A 129 6.77 17.35 40.72
C ARG A 129 6.83 17.52 39.21
N ILE A 130 7.93 18.12 38.77
CA ILE A 130 8.30 18.11 37.36
C ILE A 130 8.88 16.73 37.06
N GLU A 131 8.37 16.09 36.03
CA GLU A 131 8.79 14.76 35.61
C GLU A 131 9.21 14.78 34.13
N GLY A 132 10.27 14.03 33.82
CA GLY A 132 10.63 13.75 32.43
C GLY A 132 9.60 12.83 31.78
N VAL A 133 9.28 13.06 30.52
CA VAL A 133 8.29 12.26 29.78
C VAL A 133 8.78 10.82 29.62
N ARG A 134 8.04 9.89 30.23
CA ARG A 134 8.25 8.44 30.18
C ARG A 134 6.98 7.73 30.64
N CYS A 135 6.84 6.45 30.27
CA CYS A 135 5.64 5.69 30.65
C CYS A 135 5.61 5.32 32.14
N SER A 136 6.65 4.63 32.61
CA SER A 136 6.78 4.21 34.00
C SER A 136 7.75 5.12 34.75
N ARG A 137 7.38 5.52 35.97
CA ARG A 137 8.26 6.28 36.87
C ARG A 137 9.34 5.40 37.52
N GLY A 138 9.16 4.07 37.47
CA GLY A 138 10.17 3.10 37.91
C GLY A 138 11.47 3.20 37.12
N VAL A 139 11.41 3.71 35.87
CA VAL A 139 12.60 4.10 35.12
C VAL A 139 13.14 5.40 35.70
N THR A 140 14.19 5.27 36.51
CA THR A 140 14.89 6.39 37.15
C THR A 140 16.06 6.90 36.30
N GLY A 141 16.45 8.15 36.51
CA GLY A 141 17.45 8.82 35.69
C GLY A 141 17.82 10.21 36.20
N LYS A 142 18.54 10.96 35.36
CA LYS A 142 18.94 12.34 35.63
C LYS A 142 18.70 13.22 34.42
N ASP A 143 18.48 14.49 34.70
CA ASP A 143 18.29 15.50 33.65
C ASP A 143 19.63 16.06 33.20
N TYR A 144 19.75 16.33 31.91
CA TYR A 144 20.96 16.87 31.31
C TYR A 144 20.65 17.82 30.16
N LYS A 145 21.63 18.64 29.81
CA LYS A 145 21.63 19.45 28.58
C LYS A 145 22.98 19.41 27.89
N ARG A 146 23.00 19.71 26.59
CA ARG A 146 24.23 19.85 25.81
C ARG A 146 24.69 21.30 25.77
N VAL A 147 25.98 21.53 26.07
CA VAL A 147 26.63 22.86 26.00
C VAL A 147 28.03 22.69 25.40
N ASN A 148 28.32 23.37 24.28
CA ASN A 148 29.63 23.32 23.60
C ASN A 148 30.18 21.89 23.45
N ASP A 149 29.37 20.98 22.88
CA ASP A 149 29.65 19.54 22.70
C ASP A 149 29.84 18.70 23.97
N GLY A 150 29.73 19.30 25.16
CA GLY A 150 29.74 18.63 26.46
C GLY A 150 28.34 18.38 27.03
N PHE A 151 28.26 17.54 28.07
CA PHE A 151 27.04 17.27 28.83
C PHE A 151 27.08 17.94 30.19
N VAL A 152 26.04 18.68 30.52
CA VAL A 152 25.84 19.27 31.85
C VAL A 152 24.67 18.55 32.51
N TRP A 153 24.92 17.92 33.66
CA TRP A 153 23.95 17.14 34.43
C TRP A 153 23.16 18.01 35.42
N ASN A 154 22.67 19.14 34.93
CA ASN A 154 21.71 19.99 35.60
C ASN A 154 20.88 20.74 34.56
N CYS A 155 19.64 21.03 34.92
CA CYS A 155 18.76 21.85 34.10
C CYS A 155 18.17 22.96 34.97
N ASN A 156 18.19 24.17 34.45
CA ASN A 156 17.59 25.31 35.12
C ASN A 156 16.11 25.41 34.74
N PRO A 157 15.24 25.84 35.66
CA PRO A 157 13.87 26.17 35.33
C PRO A 157 13.84 27.39 34.41
N ASP A 158 12.97 27.33 33.40
CA ASP A 158 12.62 28.43 32.54
C ASP A 158 11.72 29.42 33.29
N ASN A 159 11.99 30.72 33.12
CA ASN A 159 11.33 31.76 33.92
C ASN A 159 9.85 31.96 33.56
N GLU A 160 9.41 31.54 32.37
CA GLU A 160 8.02 31.73 31.91
C GLU A 160 7.17 30.49 32.20
N THR A 161 7.72 29.31 31.93
CA THR A 161 6.99 28.04 32.04
C THR A 161 7.19 27.31 33.37
N ASN A 162 8.25 27.67 34.12
CA ASN A 162 8.73 26.96 35.32
C ASN A 162 9.09 25.48 35.07
N LEU A 163 9.12 25.04 33.80
CA LEU A 163 9.64 23.76 33.35
C LEU A 163 11.15 23.85 33.08
N PRO A 164 11.88 22.73 32.99
CA PRO A 164 13.27 22.75 32.57
C PRO A 164 13.44 23.42 31.21
N GLU A 165 14.54 24.16 31.05
CA GLU A 165 14.88 24.86 29.81
C GLU A 165 14.78 23.97 28.56
N SER A 166 14.45 24.56 27.40
CA SER A 166 14.09 23.81 26.18
C SER A 166 15.15 22.81 25.69
N GLY A 167 16.42 23.02 26.02
CA GLY A 167 17.53 22.11 25.70
C GLY A 167 17.72 20.95 26.68
N CYS A 168 16.96 20.91 27.78
CA CYS A 168 17.04 19.86 28.79
C CYS A 168 16.40 18.55 28.30
N ARG A 169 16.97 17.41 28.69
CA ARG A 169 16.50 16.06 28.36
C ARG A 169 16.63 15.15 29.58
N PHE A 170 15.75 14.18 29.71
CA PHE A 170 15.86 13.10 30.69
C PHE A 170 16.78 11.99 30.15
N ALA A 171 17.74 11.52 30.95
CA ALA A 171 18.57 10.37 30.64
C ALA A 171 18.36 9.27 31.71
N PRO A 172 17.83 8.10 31.35
CA PRO A 172 17.65 7.00 32.30
C PRO A 172 19.01 6.41 32.71
N ASP A 173 19.09 5.84 33.92
CA ASP A 173 20.20 4.94 34.25
C ASP A 173 20.05 3.65 33.44
N VAL A 174 21.01 3.37 32.57
CA VAL A 174 20.97 2.24 31.62
C VAL A 174 21.23 0.90 32.29
N TYR A 175 22.02 0.87 33.36
CA TYR A 175 22.52 -0.38 33.95
C TYR A 175 21.93 -0.65 35.34
N ASN A 176 21.64 0.39 36.11
CA ASN A 176 21.15 0.28 37.49
C ASN A 176 19.74 0.86 37.61
N ASN A 177 18.77 0.17 37.01
CA ASN A 177 17.37 0.58 37.03
C ASN A 177 16.48 -0.54 37.56
N VAL A 178 15.40 -0.16 38.25
CA VAL A 178 14.42 -1.09 38.83
C VAL A 178 13.14 -1.19 38.00
N GLY A 179 12.84 -0.16 37.19
CA GLY A 179 11.72 -0.19 36.26
C GLY A 179 11.96 -1.21 35.14
N THR A 180 10.93 -1.98 34.81
CA THR A 180 10.98 -3.05 33.81
C THR A 180 10.15 -2.73 32.57
N THR A 181 9.41 -1.61 32.58
CA THR A 181 8.68 -1.09 31.42
C THR A 181 9.11 0.36 31.14
N SER A 182 9.05 0.86 29.92
CA SER A 182 8.38 0.28 28.75
C SER A 182 9.33 0.16 27.56
N ILE A 183 9.17 -0.94 26.81
CA ILE A 183 9.78 -1.14 25.50
C ILE A 183 9.42 0.00 24.54
N MET A 184 8.25 0.64 24.66
CA MET A 184 7.89 1.78 23.81
C MET A 184 8.51 3.10 24.29
N SER A 185 9.30 3.09 25.37
CA SER A 185 9.89 4.30 25.97
C SER A 185 11.41 4.29 25.89
N HIS A 186 12.07 3.56 26.79
CA HIS A 186 13.53 3.55 26.92
C HIS A 186 14.03 2.11 26.75
N HIS A 187 13.75 1.48 25.61
CA HIS A 187 14.05 0.07 25.34
C HIS A 187 15.53 -0.28 25.54
N TYR A 188 16.43 0.69 25.39
CA TYR A 188 17.87 0.49 25.58
C TYR A 188 18.30 0.34 27.05
N VAL A 189 17.42 0.60 28.03
CA VAL A 189 17.70 0.36 29.46
C VAL A 189 17.70 -1.16 29.73
N THR A 190 18.69 -1.65 30.48
CA THR A 190 18.93 -3.09 30.65
C THR A 190 17.76 -3.82 31.29
N SER A 191 17.15 -3.23 32.33
CA SER A 191 16.00 -3.81 33.07
C SER A 191 14.69 -3.81 32.28
N VAL A 192 14.56 -2.96 31.25
CA VAL A 192 13.31 -2.83 30.48
C VAL A 192 13.10 -4.04 29.58
N ILE A 193 12.08 -4.83 29.88
CA ILE A 193 11.75 -6.09 29.17
C ILE A 193 10.26 -6.24 28.86
N GLY A 194 9.41 -5.32 29.32
CA GLY A 194 7.96 -5.36 29.14
C GLY A 194 7.39 -4.10 28.50
N PHE A 195 6.14 -4.21 28.06
CA PHE A 195 5.33 -3.05 27.64
C PHE A 195 4.65 -2.42 28.85
N CYS A 196 4.46 -1.10 28.80
CA CYS A 196 3.75 -0.38 29.85
C CYS A 196 2.31 -0.88 30.01
N ASP A 197 1.86 -1.04 31.25
CA ASP A 197 0.51 -1.53 31.58
C ASP A 197 -0.12 -0.63 32.65
N ASN A 198 -1.45 -0.56 32.67
CA ASN A 198 -2.21 0.14 33.71
C ASN A 198 -2.52 -0.77 34.91
N ASP A 199 -1.66 -1.75 35.18
CA ASP A 199 -1.81 -2.66 36.32
C ASP A 199 -1.44 -1.94 37.62
N GLU A 200 -2.45 -1.50 38.37
CA GLU A 200 -2.28 -0.79 39.64
C GLU A 200 -1.58 -1.62 40.72
N THR A 201 -1.47 -2.94 40.54
CA THR A 201 -0.71 -3.80 41.47
C THR A 201 0.79 -3.71 41.26
N ASP A 202 1.23 -3.25 40.09
CA ASP A 202 2.64 -3.00 39.76
C ASP A 202 3.00 -1.53 39.99
N SER A 203 3.14 -1.15 41.26
CA SER A 203 3.47 0.23 41.65
C SER A 203 4.82 0.74 41.11
N LEU A 204 5.72 -0.14 40.66
CA LEU A 204 6.99 0.25 40.07
C LEU A 204 6.82 0.66 38.61
N ASP A 205 6.00 -0.08 37.87
CA ASP A 205 5.82 0.08 36.43
C ASP A 205 4.44 0.57 35.99
N GLN A 206 3.74 1.24 36.91
CA GLN A 206 2.44 1.84 36.67
C GLN A 206 2.47 2.85 35.51
N HIS A 207 1.53 2.69 34.58
CA HIS A 207 1.31 3.62 33.48
C HIS A 207 1.03 5.05 33.95
N ASN A 208 1.57 6.00 33.20
CA ASN A 208 1.42 7.42 33.44
C ASN A 208 0.69 8.08 32.27
N ASP A 209 -0.61 8.27 32.43
CA ASP A 209 -1.51 8.84 31.43
C ASP A 209 -1.34 10.37 31.25
N GLN A 210 -0.69 11.04 32.19
CA GLN A 210 -0.42 12.48 32.15
C GLN A 210 0.79 12.85 31.29
N ALA A 211 1.70 11.89 31.04
CA ALA A 211 2.88 12.14 30.25
C ALA A 211 2.49 12.54 28.82
N PRO A 212 2.90 13.72 28.31
CA PRO A 212 2.51 14.23 26.99
C PRO A 212 3.23 13.56 25.80
N ASN A 213 3.43 12.25 25.86
CA ASN A 213 3.97 11.44 24.76
C ASN A 213 2.92 11.13 23.69
N ARG A 214 3.38 10.60 22.55
CA ARG A 214 2.53 10.33 21.37
C ARG A 214 1.53 9.21 21.64
N GLN A 215 1.93 8.17 22.37
CA GLN A 215 1.03 7.09 22.81
C GLN A 215 -0.19 7.64 23.56
N ASN A 216 0.00 8.42 24.61
CA ASN A 216 -1.10 9.01 25.37
C ASN A 216 -1.94 9.97 24.53
N ARG A 217 -1.31 10.80 23.68
CA ARG A 217 -2.00 11.78 22.83
C ARG A 217 -2.92 11.12 21.80
N LEU A 218 -2.43 10.07 21.13
CA LEU A 218 -3.14 9.43 20.02
C LEU A 218 -4.02 8.25 20.46
N CYS A 219 -3.75 7.64 21.61
CA CYS A 219 -4.51 6.51 22.17
C CYS A 219 -5.45 6.90 23.32
N GLY A 220 -5.69 8.20 23.54
CA GLY A 220 -6.61 8.68 24.58
C GLY A 220 -6.15 8.34 26.00
N GLY A 221 -4.84 8.44 26.26
CA GLY A 221 -4.22 8.19 27.56
C GLY A 221 -3.97 6.71 27.87
N ARG A 222 -4.29 5.79 26.96
CA ARG A 222 -4.14 4.34 27.18
C ARG A 222 -2.69 3.87 27.05
N SER A 223 -2.28 3.01 27.97
CA SER A 223 -0.98 2.32 27.94
C SER A 223 -0.80 1.43 26.72
N ALA A 224 0.45 1.13 26.37
CA ALA A 224 0.77 0.17 25.33
C ALA A 224 0.03 -1.17 25.51
N TRP A 225 0.02 -1.73 26.72
CA TRP A 225 -0.60 -3.03 26.98
C TRP A 225 -2.14 -2.98 26.96
N GLU A 226 -2.77 -1.85 27.30
CA GLU A 226 -4.21 -1.66 27.08
C GLU A 226 -4.57 -1.76 25.60
N VAL A 227 -3.80 -1.12 24.72
CA VAL A 227 -4.03 -1.19 23.27
C VAL A 227 -3.83 -2.62 22.78
N MET A 228 -2.75 -3.27 23.22
CA MET A 228 -2.48 -4.66 22.86
C MET A 228 -3.61 -5.61 23.32
N ARG A 229 -4.17 -5.44 24.51
CA ARG A 229 -5.27 -6.30 25.02
C ARG A 229 -6.53 -6.31 24.16
N GLU A 230 -6.75 -5.27 23.35
CA GLU A 230 -7.89 -5.20 22.42
C GLU A 230 -7.57 -5.76 21.03
N HIS A 231 -6.29 -5.98 20.72
CA HIS A 231 -5.84 -6.55 19.46
C HIS A 231 -6.26 -8.02 19.33
N GLU A 232 -6.46 -8.51 18.10
CA GLU A 232 -6.87 -9.90 17.80
C GLU A 232 -5.96 -10.98 18.43
N ASP A 233 -4.70 -10.62 18.69
CA ASP A 233 -3.72 -11.48 19.33
C ASP A 233 -4.05 -11.76 20.81
N PHE A 234 -4.72 -10.84 21.51
CA PHE A 234 -4.90 -10.92 22.97
C PHE A 234 -6.34 -10.74 23.45
N ARG A 235 -7.20 -10.13 22.62
CA ARG A 235 -8.61 -9.89 22.92
C ARG A 235 -9.30 -11.19 23.30
N ASN A 236 -10.14 -11.13 24.34
CA ASN A 236 -10.84 -12.29 24.89
C ASN A 236 -9.91 -13.46 25.26
N ASN A 237 -8.65 -13.15 25.60
CA ASN A 237 -7.64 -14.13 25.98
C ASN A 237 -7.32 -15.17 24.88
N HIS A 238 -7.35 -14.77 23.60
CA HIS A 238 -7.07 -15.64 22.45
C HIS A 238 -5.71 -16.35 22.54
N ASN A 239 -4.67 -15.64 23.00
CA ASN A 239 -3.37 -16.22 23.36
C ASN A 239 -3.16 -16.13 24.89
N PRO A 240 -3.58 -17.15 25.67
CA PRO A 240 -3.40 -17.16 27.12
C PRO A 240 -1.92 -17.30 27.52
N PRO A 241 -1.52 -16.83 28.73
CA PRO A 241 -0.17 -17.03 29.22
C PRO A 241 0.13 -18.51 29.37
N VAL A 242 1.32 -18.92 28.94
CA VAL A 242 1.80 -20.27 29.17
C VAL A 242 2.11 -20.46 30.66
N SER A 243 1.74 -21.62 31.19
CA SER A 243 1.97 -21.97 32.60
C SER A 243 3.46 -21.93 32.95
N THR A 244 3.77 -21.59 34.20
CA THR A 244 5.15 -21.38 34.67
C THR A 244 6.05 -22.60 34.61
N ASN A 245 5.49 -23.80 34.41
CA ASN A 245 6.21 -25.08 34.46
C ASN A 245 6.44 -25.71 33.08
N THR A 246 6.11 -24.99 31.99
CA THR A 246 6.28 -25.50 30.63
C THR A 246 7.38 -24.71 29.92
N ASP A 247 8.48 -25.39 29.60
CA ASP A 247 9.53 -24.81 28.75
C ASP A 247 9.05 -24.87 27.29
N ILE A 248 8.89 -23.70 26.67
CA ILE A 248 8.57 -23.57 25.24
C ILE A 248 9.81 -23.14 24.50
N ASP A 249 10.15 -23.86 23.44
CA ASP A 249 11.14 -23.43 22.48
C ASP A 249 10.59 -22.28 21.64
N THR A 250 11.16 -21.08 21.82
CA THR A 250 10.77 -19.87 21.09
C THR A 250 11.63 -19.64 19.84
N THR A 251 12.49 -20.60 19.47
CA THR A 251 13.38 -20.50 18.32
C THR A 251 12.58 -20.53 17.01
N PRO A 252 12.61 -19.48 16.19
CA PRO A 252 11.89 -19.47 14.93
C PRO A 252 12.54 -20.40 13.89
N THR A 253 11.72 -21.00 13.04
CA THR A 253 12.18 -21.68 11.83
C THR A 253 12.27 -20.68 10.68
N PHE A 254 13.32 -20.79 9.86
CA PHE A 254 13.53 -19.91 8.72
C PHE A 254 13.33 -20.67 7.41
N LYS A 255 12.54 -20.08 6.51
CA LYS A 255 12.38 -20.53 5.13
C LYS A 255 12.85 -19.42 4.20
N VAL A 256 13.66 -19.75 3.18
CA VAL A 256 14.11 -18.78 2.19
C VAL A 256 13.44 -19.07 0.86
N VAL A 257 12.77 -18.06 0.30
CA VAL A 257 12.09 -18.13 -1.00
C VAL A 257 12.70 -17.12 -1.95
N GLN A 258 12.83 -17.47 -3.23
CA GLN A 258 13.34 -16.56 -4.25
C GLN A 258 12.21 -16.07 -5.15
N GLN A 259 12.18 -14.75 -5.37
CA GLN A 259 11.26 -14.10 -6.30
C GLN A 259 11.39 -14.70 -7.71
N GLN A 260 10.25 -14.98 -8.36
CA GLN A 260 10.20 -15.49 -9.73
C GLN A 260 9.65 -14.44 -10.71
N PRO A 261 9.92 -14.60 -12.03
CA PRO A 261 9.19 -13.87 -13.05
C PRO A 261 7.68 -14.04 -12.88
N LYS A 262 6.94 -12.94 -13.01
CA LYS A 262 5.50 -12.93 -12.72
C LYS A 262 4.73 -13.61 -13.85
N ARG A 263 3.69 -14.36 -13.47
CA ARG A 263 2.77 -15.05 -14.38
C ARG A 263 1.38 -14.45 -14.19
N TYR A 264 0.90 -13.75 -15.20
CA TYR A 264 -0.41 -13.13 -15.22
C TYR A 264 -1.37 -13.94 -16.09
N VAL A 265 -2.62 -14.06 -15.68
CA VAL A 265 -3.70 -14.57 -16.53
C VAL A 265 -4.81 -13.55 -16.57
N LEU A 266 -5.06 -12.97 -17.74
CA LEU A 266 -6.20 -12.08 -17.96
C LEU A 266 -7.46 -12.94 -18.04
N VAL A 267 -8.36 -12.79 -17.06
CA VAL A 267 -9.64 -13.50 -16.99
C VAL A 267 -10.74 -12.50 -17.32
N LEU A 268 -11.16 -12.51 -18.59
CA LEU A 268 -11.94 -11.42 -19.20
C LEU A 268 -13.40 -11.81 -19.40
N ASP A 269 -14.31 -11.01 -18.84
CA ASP A 269 -15.74 -11.16 -19.07
C ASP A 269 -16.10 -10.79 -20.51
N VAL A 270 -16.79 -11.70 -21.19
CA VAL A 270 -17.39 -11.48 -22.50
C VAL A 270 -18.89 -11.77 -22.47
N SER A 271 -19.55 -11.56 -21.34
CA SER A 271 -21.01 -11.64 -21.16
C SER A 271 -21.76 -10.70 -22.11
N GLY A 272 -23.06 -10.92 -22.28
CA GLY A 272 -23.90 -10.09 -23.15
C GLY A 272 -23.94 -8.62 -22.75
N SER A 273 -23.81 -8.29 -21.46
CA SER A 273 -23.79 -6.92 -20.94
C SER A 273 -22.58 -6.13 -21.43
N MET A 274 -21.45 -6.81 -21.69
CA MET A 274 -20.23 -6.21 -22.23
C MET A 274 -20.39 -5.66 -23.66
N ALA A 275 -21.46 -6.03 -24.38
CA ALA A 275 -21.76 -5.46 -25.70
C ALA A 275 -22.28 -4.01 -25.64
N ASN A 276 -22.78 -3.58 -24.47
CA ASN A 276 -23.40 -2.27 -24.29
C ASN A 276 -22.36 -1.19 -23.96
N ASP A 277 -22.70 0.07 -24.20
CA ASP A 277 -21.97 1.26 -23.74
C ASP A 277 -20.46 1.27 -24.01
N ASN A 278 -20.01 0.63 -25.09
CA ASN A 278 -18.60 0.44 -25.43
C ASN A 278 -17.77 -0.28 -24.35
N LYS A 279 -18.39 -1.03 -23.44
CA LYS A 279 -17.74 -1.74 -22.34
C LYS A 279 -16.61 -2.66 -22.83
N LEU A 280 -16.92 -3.60 -23.72
CA LEU A 280 -15.90 -4.49 -24.30
C LEU A 280 -14.85 -3.72 -25.10
N VAL A 281 -15.22 -2.62 -25.76
CA VAL A 281 -14.25 -1.78 -26.50
C VAL A 281 -13.25 -1.14 -25.54
N ASN A 282 -13.72 -0.64 -24.39
CA ASN A 282 -12.87 -0.05 -23.36
C ASN A 282 -11.98 -1.11 -22.69
N LEU A 283 -12.53 -2.31 -22.42
CA LEU A 283 -11.74 -3.44 -21.93
C LEU A 283 -10.61 -3.81 -22.89
N LYS A 284 -10.91 -3.92 -24.19
CA LYS A 284 -9.91 -4.20 -25.22
C LYS A 284 -8.79 -3.15 -25.24
N LYS A 285 -9.13 -1.87 -25.16
CA LYS A 285 -8.15 -0.77 -25.09
C LYS A 285 -7.25 -0.89 -23.87
N ALA A 286 -7.84 -1.16 -22.70
CA ALA A 286 -7.10 -1.30 -21.45
C ALA A 286 -6.16 -2.51 -21.45
N CYS A 287 -6.63 -3.65 -21.95
CA CYS A 287 -5.78 -4.82 -22.15
C CYS A 287 -4.67 -4.57 -23.19
N ALA A 288 -4.95 -3.82 -24.26
CA ALA A 288 -3.95 -3.50 -25.27
C ALA A 288 -2.82 -2.65 -24.68
N GLU A 289 -3.14 -1.63 -23.89
CA GLU A 289 -2.16 -0.85 -23.14
C GLU A 289 -1.36 -1.76 -22.19
N PHE A 290 -2.04 -2.53 -21.34
CA PHE A 290 -1.41 -3.44 -20.39
C PHE A 290 -0.38 -4.36 -21.06
N LEU A 291 -0.77 -5.00 -22.16
CA LEU A 291 0.08 -5.93 -22.92
C LEU A 291 1.24 -5.23 -23.63
N LEU A 292 1.03 -4.04 -24.19
CA LEU A 292 2.08 -3.34 -24.94
C LEU A 292 3.07 -2.63 -24.02
N ASN A 293 2.58 -2.02 -22.93
CA ASN A 293 3.35 -1.05 -22.17
C ASN A 293 3.70 -1.47 -20.76
N THR A 294 2.80 -2.17 -20.06
CA THR A 294 2.94 -2.36 -18.62
C THR A 294 3.68 -3.65 -18.27
N VAL A 295 3.37 -4.77 -18.93
CA VAL A 295 3.96 -6.08 -18.61
C VAL A 295 5.48 -6.06 -18.85
N ALA A 296 6.28 -6.54 -17.88
CA ALA A 296 7.73 -6.66 -18.02
C ALA A 296 8.12 -7.74 -19.06
N GLU A 297 9.29 -7.60 -19.69
CA GLU A 297 9.70 -8.47 -20.81
C GLU A 297 9.92 -9.94 -20.42
N ASP A 298 10.28 -10.18 -19.16
CA ASP A 298 10.46 -11.52 -18.58
C ASP A 298 9.16 -12.15 -18.05
N SER A 299 8.08 -11.37 -17.98
CA SER A 299 6.79 -11.83 -17.45
C SER A 299 6.00 -12.62 -18.49
N GLN A 300 5.17 -13.54 -18.00
CA GLN A 300 4.31 -14.38 -18.84
C GLN A 300 2.85 -13.95 -18.71
N VAL A 301 2.12 -13.97 -19.83
CA VAL A 301 0.70 -13.64 -19.86
C VAL A 301 -0.11 -14.75 -20.53
N GLY A 302 -1.16 -15.21 -19.87
CA GLY A 302 -2.23 -16.03 -20.43
C GLY A 302 -3.52 -15.23 -20.58
N ILE A 303 -4.44 -15.70 -21.41
CA ILE A 303 -5.75 -15.07 -21.64
C ILE A 303 -6.84 -16.13 -21.60
N VAL A 304 -7.81 -15.91 -20.72
CA VAL A 304 -9.05 -16.66 -20.58
C VAL A 304 -10.20 -15.72 -20.84
N LYS A 305 -11.18 -16.16 -21.65
CA LYS A 305 -12.46 -15.48 -21.76
C LYS A 305 -13.53 -16.33 -21.07
N PHE A 306 -14.46 -15.69 -20.38
CA PHE A 306 -15.58 -16.38 -19.74
C PHE A 306 -16.92 -15.76 -20.08
N SER A 307 -17.94 -16.61 -20.17
CA SER A 307 -19.34 -16.17 -20.15
C SER A 307 -20.26 -17.27 -19.60
N TYR A 308 -20.49 -18.35 -20.34
CA TYR A 308 -21.12 -19.58 -19.85
C TYR A 308 -20.10 -20.69 -19.62
N VAL A 309 -20.50 -21.74 -18.89
CA VAL A 309 -19.68 -22.95 -18.65
C VAL A 309 -19.09 -23.51 -19.96
N TYR A 310 -19.90 -23.66 -21.00
CA TYR A 310 -19.48 -24.26 -22.28
C TYR A 310 -18.83 -23.27 -23.26
N SER A 311 -18.80 -21.98 -22.95
CA SER A 311 -18.17 -20.94 -23.80
C SER A 311 -16.94 -20.31 -23.15
N THR A 312 -16.68 -20.64 -21.88
CA THR A 312 -15.43 -20.29 -21.20
C THR A 312 -14.30 -21.08 -21.83
N THR A 313 -13.24 -20.39 -22.24
CA THR A 313 -12.13 -21.01 -22.97
C THR A 313 -10.81 -20.31 -22.66
N ILE A 314 -9.75 -21.11 -22.58
CA ILE A 314 -8.36 -20.63 -22.65
C ILE A 314 -8.10 -20.18 -24.08
N VAL A 315 -8.00 -18.87 -24.28
CA VAL A 315 -7.71 -18.28 -25.59
C VAL A 315 -6.21 -18.33 -25.86
N LYS A 316 -5.40 -18.23 -24.80
CA LYS A 316 -3.94 -18.30 -24.88
C LYS A 316 -3.35 -18.80 -23.56
N HIS A 317 -2.49 -19.81 -23.64
CA HIS A 317 -1.66 -20.23 -22.50
C HIS A 317 -0.53 -19.21 -22.23
N LEU A 318 0.15 -19.36 -21.09
CA LEU A 318 1.25 -18.50 -20.67
C LEU A 318 2.29 -18.30 -21.79
N THR A 319 2.42 -17.05 -22.23
CA THR A 319 3.36 -16.63 -23.28
C THR A 319 4.27 -15.56 -22.71
N THR A 320 5.59 -15.70 -22.88
CA THR A 320 6.57 -14.70 -22.40
C THR A 320 6.55 -13.44 -23.26
N MET A 321 6.44 -12.27 -22.65
CA MET A 321 6.30 -10.97 -23.33
C MET A 321 7.64 -10.40 -23.84
N SER A 322 8.38 -11.24 -24.56
CA SER A 322 9.78 -11.07 -24.97
C SER A 322 10.04 -10.06 -26.10
N SER A 323 9.02 -9.69 -26.88
CA SER A 323 9.19 -8.79 -28.03
C SER A 323 7.91 -8.06 -28.39
N ARG A 324 8.05 -6.99 -29.18
CA ARG A 324 6.92 -6.19 -29.70
C ARG A 324 5.94 -7.02 -30.52
N SER A 325 6.43 -7.89 -31.40
CA SER A 325 5.57 -8.74 -32.23
C SER A 325 4.71 -9.68 -31.37
N VAL A 326 5.30 -10.30 -30.35
CA VAL A 326 4.55 -11.16 -29.41
C VAL A 326 3.45 -10.37 -28.69
N ARG A 327 3.73 -9.13 -28.28
CA ARG A 327 2.74 -8.26 -27.64
C ARG A 327 1.61 -7.87 -28.60
N GLU A 328 1.95 -7.47 -29.83
CA GLU A 328 0.97 -7.15 -30.87
C GLU A 328 0.07 -8.35 -31.21
N ASP A 329 0.62 -9.57 -31.23
CA ASP A 329 -0.16 -10.81 -31.39
C ASP A 329 -1.15 -11.01 -30.23
N MET A 330 -0.72 -10.79 -28.98
CA MET A 330 -1.61 -10.86 -27.81
C MET A 330 -2.73 -9.81 -27.88
N VAL A 331 -2.42 -8.60 -28.35
CA VAL A 331 -3.42 -7.55 -28.56
C VAL A 331 -4.42 -7.94 -29.65
N SER A 332 -3.96 -8.56 -30.74
CA SER A 332 -4.85 -9.07 -31.78
C SER A 332 -5.84 -10.11 -31.24
N ILE A 333 -5.39 -10.99 -30.34
CA ILE A 333 -6.24 -11.97 -29.66
C ILE A 333 -7.34 -11.27 -28.85
N VAL A 334 -6.96 -10.30 -28.03
CA VAL A 334 -7.92 -9.52 -27.21
C VAL A 334 -8.91 -8.75 -28.09
N ASN A 335 -8.44 -8.14 -29.18
CA ASN A 335 -9.30 -7.42 -30.11
C ASN A 335 -10.32 -8.31 -30.81
N GLY A 336 -10.03 -9.61 -30.95
CA GLY A 336 -10.93 -10.62 -31.49
C GLY A 336 -12.05 -11.09 -30.54
N LEU A 337 -12.06 -10.65 -29.28
CA LEU A 337 -13.11 -11.04 -28.32
C LEU A 337 -14.49 -10.50 -28.73
N ILE A 338 -15.55 -11.27 -28.49
CA ILE A 338 -16.93 -10.91 -28.83
C ILE A 338 -17.80 -11.16 -27.61
N ALA A 339 -18.60 -10.16 -27.23
CA ALA A 339 -19.55 -10.23 -26.14
C ALA A 339 -20.74 -11.13 -26.51
N ASN A 340 -20.92 -12.21 -25.76
CA ASN A 340 -22.08 -13.06 -25.79
C ASN A 340 -22.16 -13.93 -24.52
N GLY A 341 -23.37 -14.07 -23.98
CA GLY A 341 -23.68 -15.08 -22.98
C GLY A 341 -23.96 -14.52 -21.58
N GLY A 342 -23.76 -15.37 -20.57
CA GLY A 342 -23.95 -15.06 -19.15
C GLY A 342 -22.63 -14.72 -18.47
N THR A 343 -22.61 -14.77 -17.14
CA THR A 343 -21.46 -14.34 -16.33
C THR A 343 -21.08 -15.48 -15.37
N CYS A 344 -20.17 -16.35 -15.81
CA CYS A 344 -19.61 -17.45 -15.01
C CYS A 344 -18.19 -17.10 -14.53
N ILE A 345 -18.08 -16.36 -13.43
CA ILE A 345 -16.79 -15.91 -12.91
C ILE A 345 -15.97 -17.10 -12.41
N GLY A 346 -16.57 -18.03 -11.68
CA GLY A 346 -15.89 -19.24 -11.23
C GLY A 346 -15.38 -20.13 -12.37
N CYS A 347 -16.06 -20.17 -13.53
CA CYS A 347 -15.51 -20.83 -14.72
C CYS A 347 -14.19 -20.17 -15.16
N GLY A 348 -14.16 -18.85 -15.23
CA GLY A 348 -12.97 -18.09 -15.61
C GLY A 348 -11.81 -18.28 -14.63
N LEU A 349 -12.11 -18.34 -13.33
CA LEU A 349 -11.12 -18.60 -12.28
C LEU A 349 -10.54 -20.02 -12.40
N GLN A 350 -11.37 -21.03 -12.64
CA GLN A 350 -10.94 -22.42 -12.80
C GLN A 350 -10.01 -22.58 -14.00
N GLU A 351 -10.40 -22.08 -15.17
CA GLU A 351 -9.55 -22.11 -16.38
C GLU A 351 -8.28 -21.27 -16.19
N GLY A 352 -8.35 -20.21 -15.38
CA GLY A 352 -7.18 -19.42 -14.97
C GLY A 352 -6.16 -20.24 -14.19
N ILE A 353 -6.62 -21.07 -13.25
CA ILE A 353 -5.76 -22.03 -12.53
C ILE A 353 -5.16 -23.03 -13.53
N ASP A 354 -5.95 -23.57 -14.45
CA ASP A 354 -5.48 -24.55 -15.43
C ASP A 354 -4.39 -23.95 -16.36
N VAL A 355 -4.49 -22.67 -16.70
CA VAL A 355 -3.43 -21.93 -17.43
C VAL A 355 -2.14 -21.85 -16.61
N LEU A 356 -2.23 -21.61 -15.30
CA LEU A 356 -1.08 -21.52 -14.40
C LEU A 356 -0.42 -22.87 -14.14
N GLU A 357 -1.21 -23.96 -14.16
CA GLU A 357 -0.75 -25.34 -13.91
C GLU A 357 -0.33 -26.08 -15.18
N ASN A 358 -0.50 -25.45 -16.34
CA ASN A 358 -0.10 -26.04 -17.61
C ASN A 358 1.36 -26.51 -17.60
N ASN A 359 1.64 -27.64 -18.24
CA ASN A 359 2.94 -28.33 -18.24
C ASN A 359 3.47 -28.72 -16.85
N ASN A 360 2.59 -29.09 -15.91
CA ASN A 360 2.93 -29.52 -14.54
C ASN A 360 3.65 -28.43 -13.72
N MET A 361 3.37 -27.16 -14.01
CA MET A 361 3.85 -26.04 -13.19
C MET A 361 2.99 -25.90 -11.93
N ALA A 362 3.58 -25.45 -10.82
CA ALA A 362 2.78 -25.08 -9.65
C ALA A 362 2.02 -23.77 -9.94
N ALA A 363 0.78 -23.63 -9.46
CA ALA A 363 0.03 -22.38 -9.61
C ALA A 363 0.53 -21.24 -8.68
N ALA A 364 1.27 -21.59 -7.61
CA ALA A 364 1.75 -20.67 -6.58
C ALA A 364 2.44 -19.43 -7.15
N GLY A 365 2.05 -18.26 -6.64
CA GLY A 365 2.54 -16.95 -7.09
C GLY A 365 2.03 -16.50 -8.46
N GLY A 366 1.13 -17.27 -9.09
CA GLY A 366 0.38 -16.83 -10.26
C GLY A 366 -0.67 -15.76 -9.90
N ILE A 367 -0.93 -14.85 -10.83
CA ILE A 367 -1.84 -13.71 -10.64
C ILE A 367 -2.95 -13.80 -11.68
N LEU A 368 -4.18 -13.98 -11.22
CA LEU A 368 -5.37 -13.87 -12.07
C LEU A 368 -5.85 -12.42 -12.03
N VAL A 369 -6.01 -11.79 -13.20
CA VAL A 369 -6.57 -10.44 -13.31
C VAL A 369 -7.98 -10.57 -13.89
N VAL A 370 -8.97 -10.50 -13.01
CA VAL A 370 -10.38 -10.71 -13.33
C VAL A 370 -11.04 -9.37 -13.61
N VAL A 371 -11.67 -9.25 -14.77
CA VAL A 371 -12.47 -8.07 -15.15
C VAL A 371 -13.90 -8.51 -15.46
N SER A 372 -14.88 -7.99 -14.73
CA SER A 372 -16.31 -8.34 -14.87
C SER A 372 -17.20 -7.11 -14.75
N ASP A 373 -18.27 -7.04 -15.54
CA ASP A 373 -19.25 -5.94 -15.49
C ASP A 373 -20.59 -6.29 -14.83
N GLY A 374 -20.75 -7.54 -14.40
CA GLY A 374 -22.01 -8.07 -13.89
C GLY A 374 -21.83 -9.03 -12.71
N GLU A 375 -22.96 -9.32 -12.06
CA GLU A 375 -23.11 -10.34 -11.02
C GLU A 375 -22.92 -11.76 -11.57
N GLU A 376 -22.30 -12.63 -10.78
CA GLU A 376 -22.16 -14.04 -11.12
C GLU A 376 -23.53 -14.73 -11.17
N ASN A 377 -23.84 -15.39 -12.28
CA ASN A 377 -25.14 -16.02 -12.49
C ASN A 377 -25.06 -17.47 -13.00
N ARG A 378 -23.86 -18.07 -12.99
CA ARG A 378 -23.62 -19.45 -13.44
C ARG A 378 -22.60 -20.17 -12.55
N PRO A 379 -22.80 -21.47 -12.26
CA PRO A 379 -21.83 -22.29 -11.54
C PRO A 379 -20.66 -22.74 -12.45
N PRO A 380 -19.49 -23.12 -11.89
CA PRO A 380 -19.16 -23.05 -10.46
C PRO A 380 -19.05 -21.59 -9.99
N TYR A 381 -19.40 -21.34 -8.73
CA TYR A 381 -19.46 -19.99 -8.17
C TYR A 381 -18.12 -19.57 -7.53
N ILE A 382 -17.89 -18.26 -7.36
CA ILE A 382 -16.71 -17.70 -6.68
C ILE A 382 -16.49 -18.39 -5.33
N ARG A 383 -17.55 -18.58 -4.53
CA ARG A 383 -17.50 -19.22 -3.22
C ARG A 383 -16.94 -20.66 -3.24
N GLU A 384 -17.09 -21.36 -4.37
CA GLU A 384 -16.65 -22.75 -4.55
C GLU A 384 -15.17 -22.81 -4.99
N ILE A 385 -14.72 -21.82 -5.76
CA ILE A 385 -13.35 -21.75 -6.29
C ILE A 385 -12.39 -21.02 -5.33
N LYS A 386 -12.88 -20.07 -4.53
CA LYS A 386 -12.06 -19.27 -3.59
C LYS A 386 -11.16 -20.12 -2.67
N PRO A 387 -11.64 -21.20 -2.01
CA PRO A 387 -10.77 -22.04 -1.17
C PRO A 387 -9.63 -22.69 -1.95
N ILE A 388 -9.87 -23.05 -3.22
CA ILE A 388 -8.87 -23.67 -4.10
C ILE A 388 -7.77 -22.66 -4.44
N LEU A 389 -8.15 -21.42 -4.75
CA LEU A 389 -7.20 -20.33 -5.04
C LEU A 389 -6.26 -20.06 -3.86
N ILE A 390 -6.82 -19.98 -2.65
CA ILE A 390 -6.06 -19.77 -1.41
C ILE A 390 -5.11 -20.94 -1.16
N GLN A 391 -5.60 -22.18 -1.27
CA GLN A 391 -4.79 -23.39 -1.09
C GLN A 391 -3.63 -23.48 -2.09
N LYS A 392 -3.85 -23.03 -3.34
CA LYS A 392 -2.84 -23.03 -4.40
C LYS A 392 -1.94 -21.80 -4.41
N GLU A 393 -2.08 -20.88 -3.45
CA GLU A 393 -1.31 -19.64 -3.35
C GLU A 393 -1.39 -18.77 -4.62
N VAL A 394 -2.60 -18.72 -5.22
CA VAL A 394 -2.90 -17.91 -6.41
C VAL A 394 -3.52 -16.58 -5.96
N LEU A 395 -2.95 -15.47 -6.44
CA LEU A 395 -3.48 -14.15 -6.17
C LEU A 395 -4.55 -13.79 -7.20
N VAL A 396 -5.62 -13.11 -6.76
CA VAL A 396 -6.66 -12.62 -7.67
C VAL A 396 -6.80 -11.11 -7.58
N ASP A 397 -6.42 -10.41 -8.65
CA ASP A 397 -6.77 -9.02 -8.85
C ASP A 397 -8.15 -8.91 -9.46
N THR A 398 -8.97 -8.01 -8.95
CA THR A 398 -10.32 -7.80 -9.43
C THR A 398 -10.54 -6.37 -9.88
N LEU A 399 -11.13 -6.24 -11.06
CA LEU A 399 -11.53 -4.97 -11.65
C LEU A 399 -13.04 -5.04 -11.86
N LEU A 400 -13.77 -4.41 -10.94
CA LEU A 400 -15.21 -4.26 -10.99
C LEU A 400 -15.55 -3.18 -12.01
N PHE A 401 -16.10 -3.60 -13.15
CA PHE A 401 -16.33 -2.72 -14.28
C PHE A 401 -17.80 -2.30 -14.32
N THR A 402 -18.13 -1.12 -13.80
CA THR A 402 -19.48 -0.60 -13.51
C THR A 402 -20.09 -1.07 -12.18
N ALA A 403 -21.11 -0.34 -11.71
CA ALA A 403 -21.81 -0.59 -10.46
C ALA A 403 -22.60 -1.93 -10.42
N SER A 404 -22.73 -2.62 -11.56
CA SER A 404 -23.40 -3.92 -11.64
C SER A 404 -22.47 -5.12 -11.40
N ALA A 405 -21.17 -4.89 -11.22
CA ALA A 405 -20.20 -5.94 -10.97
C ALA A 405 -20.41 -6.61 -9.61
N ASP A 406 -20.12 -7.92 -9.53
CA ASP A 406 -20.29 -8.72 -8.31
C ASP A 406 -19.39 -8.22 -7.16
N GLU A 407 -20.00 -7.81 -6.04
CA GLU A 407 -19.27 -7.34 -4.85
C GLU A 407 -18.38 -8.42 -4.22
N GLN A 408 -18.66 -9.71 -4.45
CA GLN A 408 -17.82 -10.81 -3.95
C GLN A 408 -16.39 -10.73 -4.51
N LEU A 409 -16.17 -10.09 -5.66
CA LEU A 409 -14.85 -9.84 -6.23
C LEU A 409 -13.93 -9.05 -5.29
N ILE A 410 -14.49 -8.17 -4.44
CA ILE A 410 -13.72 -7.41 -3.46
C ILE A 410 -13.20 -8.34 -2.37
N SER A 411 -14.08 -9.21 -1.85
CA SER A 411 -13.69 -10.22 -0.85
C SER A 411 -12.72 -11.25 -1.43
N LEU A 412 -12.88 -11.62 -2.71
CA LEU A 412 -12.00 -12.57 -3.39
C LEU A 412 -10.57 -12.03 -3.50
N ALA A 413 -10.41 -10.77 -3.92
CA ALA A 413 -9.11 -10.13 -3.96
C ALA A 413 -8.49 -10.06 -2.56
N LYS A 414 -9.25 -9.59 -1.57
CA LYS A 414 -8.77 -9.49 -0.18
C LYS A 414 -8.29 -10.83 0.37
N ASP A 415 -9.10 -11.89 0.23
CA ASP A 415 -8.83 -13.21 0.81
C ASP A 415 -7.66 -13.93 0.12
N THR A 416 -7.41 -13.64 -1.16
CA THR A 416 -6.26 -14.18 -1.92
C THR A 416 -5.03 -13.27 -1.86
N GLY A 417 -5.14 -12.13 -1.17
CA GLY A 417 -4.10 -11.11 -1.11
C GLY A 417 -3.85 -10.37 -2.44
N GLY A 418 -4.81 -10.39 -3.37
CA GLY A 418 -4.79 -9.56 -4.57
C GLY A 418 -5.29 -8.13 -4.32
N LEU A 419 -5.41 -7.37 -5.40
CA LEU A 419 -5.84 -5.97 -5.42
C LEU A 419 -7.26 -5.86 -5.99
N SER A 420 -8.05 -4.94 -5.45
CA SER A 420 -9.40 -4.67 -5.96
C SER A 420 -9.51 -3.23 -6.45
N PHE A 421 -10.12 -3.07 -7.62
CA PHE A 421 -10.34 -1.78 -8.27
C PHE A 421 -11.78 -1.66 -8.76
N PHE A 422 -12.31 -0.44 -8.76
CA PHE A 422 -13.65 -0.14 -9.24
C PHE A 422 -13.64 0.92 -10.34
N GLU A 423 -14.47 0.73 -11.36
CA GLU A 423 -14.69 1.67 -12.44
C GLU A 423 -16.15 2.07 -12.55
N THR A 424 -16.43 3.37 -12.50
CA THR A 424 -17.79 3.94 -12.51
C THR A 424 -18.44 3.92 -13.89
N GLY A 425 -17.70 3.57 -14.95
CA GLY A 425 -18.20 3.51 -16.33
C GLY A 425 -18.24 4.87 -17.04
N ASN A 426 -17.60 5.90 -16.49
CA ASN A 426 -17.55 7.22 -17.10
C ASN A 426 -16.68 7.19 -18.38
N THR A 427 -17.22 7.68 -19.50
CA THR A 427 -16.51 7.74 -20.80
C THR A 427 -15.21 8.56 -20.79
N LEU A 428 -15.04 9.47 -19.83
CA LEU A 428 -13.81 10.23 -19.59
C LEU A 428 -12.89 9.59 -18.53
N SER A 429 -13.16 8.36 -18.10
CA SER A 429 -12.34 7.67 -17.11
C SER A 429 -11.14 6.98 -17.76
N THR A 430 -9.97 7.10 -17.13
CA THR A 430 -8.79 6.26 -17.34
C THR A 430 -8.71 5.10 -16.34
N SER A 431 -9.78 4.80 -15.61
CA SER A 431 -9.69 3.86 -14.47
C SER A 431 -9.24 2.48 -14.85
N LEU A 432 -9.80 1.95 -15.94
CA LEU A 432 -9.57 0.56 -16.28
C LEU A 432 -8.11 0.33 -16.66
N THR A 433 -7.55 1.25 -17.46
CA THR A 433 -6.13 1.29 -17.83
C THR A 433 -5.24 1.53 -16.60
N ASP A 434 -5.57 2.53 -15.77
CA ASP A 434 -4.83 2.83 -14.54
C ASP A 434 -4.84 1.64 -13.56
N SER A 435 -5.94 0.92 -13.47
CA SER A 435 -6.11 -0.20 -12.54
C SER A 435 -5.32 -1.42 -13.02
N LEU A 436 -5.43 -1.77 -14.30
CA LEU A 436 -4.59 -2.80 -14.91
C LEU A 436 -3.12 -2.47 -14.78
N SER A 437 -2.71 -1.23 -15.07
CA SER A 437 -1.31 -0.84 -14.97
C SER A 437 -0.78 -0.93 -13.52
N LYS A 438 -1.61 -0.65 -12.51
CA LYS A 438 -1.24 -0.82 -11.10
C LYS A 438 -1.06 -2.25 -10.65
N THR A 439 -1.78 -3.22 -11.23
CA THR A 439 -1.58 -4.64 -10.88
C THR A 439 -0.13 -5.07 -11.06
N ILE A 440 0.61 -4.38 -11.93
CA ILE A 440 2.04 -4.56 -12.17
C ILE A 440 2.87 -3.59 -11.35
N THR A 441 2.61 -2.28 -11.43
CA THR A 441 3.52 -1.30 -10.80
C THR A 441 3.58 -1.46 -9.28
N GLN A 442 2.47 -1.80 -8.61
CA GLN A 442 2.49 -2.08 -7.17
C GLN A 442 3.31 -3.32 -6.82
N ARG A 443 3.31 -4.35 -7.69
CA ARG A 443 4.00 -5.62 -7.46
C ARG A 443 5.46 -5.66 -7.86
N ASN A 444 5.93 -4.59 -8.49
CA ASN A 444 7.34 -4.39 -8.81
C ASN A 444 7.96 -3.30 -7.92
N SER A 445 7.25 -2.81 -6.90
CA SER A 445 7.83 -1.93 -5.88
C SER A 445 9.06 -2.61 -5.29
N GLY A 446 10.21 -1.93 -5.30
CA GLY A 446 11.51 -2.49 -4.88
C GLY A 446 12.39 -3.05 -6.00
N GLN A 447 11.93 -3.05 -7.26
CA GLN A 447 12.81 -3.27 -8.42
C GLN A 447 13.42 -1.96 -8.92
N GLU A 448 14.65 -2.02 -9.44
CA GLU A 448 15.34 -0.83 -9.98
C GLU A 448 14.79 -0.40 -11.36
N ASP A 449 14.12 -1.30 -12.08
CA ASP A 449 13.56 -1.03 -13.42
C ASP A 449 12.02 -1.09 -13.44
N VAL A 450 11.39 -0.18 -12.69
CA VAL A 450 9.93 -0.05 -12.61
C VAL A 450 9.43 0.99 -13.61
N LEU A 451 8.38 0.63 -14.36
CA LEU A 451 7.68 1.58 -15.21
C LEU A 451 7.00 2.65 -14.34
N VAL A 452 7.35 3.92 -14.55
CA VAL A 452 6.77 5.08 -13.88
C VAL A 452 5.70 5.69 -14.77
N GLN A 453 4.45 5.68 -14.30
CA GLN A 453 3.36 6.40 -14.96
C GLN A 453 3.50 7.90 -14.65
N ILE A 454 3.77 8.71 -15.67
CA ILE A 454 3.90 10.16 -15.53
C ILE A 454 2.50 10.80 -15.64
N LEU A 455 1.77 10.46 -16.70
CA LEU A 455 0.48 11.08 -16.98
C LEU A 455 -0.53 10.02 -17.40
N SER A 456 -1.75 10.12 -16.87
CA SER A 456 -2.92 9.39 -17.35
C SER A 456 -4.11 10.34 -17.33
N GLU A 457 -4.58 10.72 -18.51
CA GLU A 457 -5.66 11.69 -18.67
C GLU A 457 -6.57 11.29 -19.84
N SER A 458 -7.86 11.60 -19.72
CA SER A 458 -8.82 11.50 -20.82
C SER A 458 -9.40 12.88 -21.09
N PHE A 459 -9.45 13.26 -22.37
CA PHE A 459 -9.94 14.57 -22.80
C PHE A 459 -10.67 14.47 -24.13
N THR A 460 -11.52 15.46 -24.40
CA THR A 460 -12.22 15.58 -25.69
C THR A 460 -11.43 16.52 -26.60
N VAL A 461 -10.95 16.00 -27.72
CA VAL A 461 -10.38 16.78 -28.82
C VAL A 461 -11.53 17.33 -29.66
N PRO A 462 -11.68 18.65 -29.81
CA PRO A 462 -12.73 19.21 -30.65
C PRO A 462 -12.51 18.87 -32.13
N GLY A 463 -13.60 18.71 -32.88
CA GLY A 463 -13.54 18.39 -34.31
C GLY A 463 -13.13 19.58 -35.18
N GLY A 464 -13.03 19.34 -36.49
CA GLY A 464 -12.82 20.41 -37.48
C GLY A 464 -11.43 21.03 -37.48
N GLY A 465 -10.40 20.28 -37.08
CA GLY A 465 -9.01 20.75 -37.08
C GLY A 465 -8.58 21.53 -35.84
N SER A 466 -9.48 21.69 -34.86
CA SER A 466 -9.12 22.22 -33.54
C SER A 466 -8.22 21.24 -32.77
N SER A 467 -7.42 21.77 -31.84
CA SER A 467 -6.46 20.99 -31.06
C SER A 467 -6.74 21.04 -29.56
N PHE A 468 -6.50 19.92 -28.88
CA PHE A 468 -6.28 19.92 -27.43
C PHE A 468 -4.78 20.03 -27.16
N GLN A 469 -4.38 20.81 -26.15
CA GLN A 469 -3.00 20.93 -25.71
C GLN A 469 -2.89 20.51 -24.25
N GLY A 470 -1.95 19.62 -23.96
CA GLY A 470 -1.57 19.25 -22.61
C GLY A 470 -0.06 19.39 -22.38
N SER A 471 0.35 19.23 -21.13
CA SER A 471 1.75 19.36 -20.72
C SER A 471 2.09 18.39 -19.61
N MET A 472 3.36 18.02 -19.52
CA MET A 472 3.91 17.13 -18.51
C MET A 472 5.37 17.48 -18.23
N TYR A 473 5.91 16.99 -17.13
CA TYR A 473 7.31 17.19 -16.75
C TYR A 473 8.00 15.84 -16.61
N ILE A 474 9.20 15.76 -17.19
CA ILE A 474 10.14 14.64 -17.03
C ILE A 474 11.32 15.17 -16.23
N ASP A 475 11.65 14.53 -15.12
CA ASP A 475 12.77 14.93 -14.25
C ASP A 475 14.02 14.07 -14.52
N SER A 476 15.14 14.37 -13.86
CA SER A 476 16.41 13.67 -14.11
C SER A 476 16.45 12.20 -13.67
N THR A 477 15.51 11.75 -12.84
CA THR A 477 15.46 10.36 -12.35
C THR A 477 14.81 9.40 -13.33
N ILE A 478 14.05 9.91 -14.30
CA ILE A 478 13.33 9.14 -15.31
C ILE A 478 13.61 9.69 -16.71
N GLY A 479 13.55 8.82 -17.72
CA GLY A 479 13.70 9.26 -19.10
C GLY A 479 14.04 8.15 -20.07
N ASN A 480 14.45 6.99 -19.56
CA ASN A 480 14.70 5.84 -20.43
C ASN A 480 13.39 5.27 -20.95
N ASN A 481 13.38 4.92 -22.24
CA ASN A 481 12.26 4.24 -22.91
C ASN A 481 10.91 4.93 -22.65
N THR A 482 10.88 6.26 -22.72
CA THR A 482 9.64 7.02 -22.53
C THR A 482 8.66 6.73 -23.67
N ARG A 483 7.41 6.41 -23.33
CA ARG A 483 6.37 6.06 -24.30
C ARG A 483 5.16 6.95 -24.12
N PHE A 484 4.69 7.50 -25.24
CA PHE A 484 3.46 8.28 -25.31
C PHE A 484 2.40 7.45 -26.04
N LEU A 485 1.43 6.94 -25.30
CA LEU A 485 0.31 6.19 -25.82
C LEU A 485 -0.93 7.07 -25.88
N PHE A 486 -1.56 7.12 -27.04
CA PHE A 486 -2.87 7.74 -27.23
C PHE A 486 -3.85 6.69 -27.75
N THR A 487 -5.01 6.57 -27.12
CA THR A 487 -6.08 5.66 -27.58
C THR A 487 -7.40 6.40 -27.78
N TRP A 488 -8.16 6.00 -28.80
CA TRP A 488 -9.46 6.57 -29.15
C TRP A 488 -10.33 5.53 -29.87
N SER A 489 -11.61 5.84 -30.10
CA SER A 489 -12.56 4.84 -30.64
C SER A 489 -12.53 4.70 -32.17
N THR A 490 -12.66 5.80 -32.91
CA THR A 490 -12.80 5.75 -34.38
C THR A 490 -12.14 6.94 -35.08
N GLY A 491 -11.77 6.76 -36.34
CA GLY A 491 -11.16 7.80 -37.19
C GLY A 491 -9.67 7.98 -36.93
N SER A 492 -9.10 9.10 -37.41
CA SER A 492 -7.68 9.40 -37.26
C SER A 492 -7.44 10.59 -36.33
N ILE A 493 -6.35 10.52 -35.57
CA ILE A 493 -5.80 11.67 -34.84
C ILE A 493 -4.37 11.94 -35.30
N THR A 494 -3.92 13.17 -35.12
CA THR A 494 -2.51 13.55 -35.24
C THR A 494 -2.04 14.11 -33.92
N VAL A 495 -0.89 13.64 -33.45
CA VAL A 495 -0.25 14.10 -32.22
C VAL A 495 1.06 14.78 -32.58
N THR A 496 1.27 15.97 -32.04
CA THR A 496 2.55 16.68 -32.08
C THR A 496 3.09 16.81 -30.67
N LEU A 497 4.22 16.17 -30.41
CA LEU A 497 4.99 16.33 -29.19
C LEU A 497 5.99 17.48 -29.39
N ARG A 498 6.23 18.28 -28.36
CA ARG A 498 7.27 19.32 -28.32
C ARG A 498 8.14 19.07 -27.09
N ALA A 499 9.41 18.81 -27.34
CA ALA A 499 10.44 18.63 -26.33
C ALA A 499 10.85 19.98 -25.69
N PRO A 500 11.54 19.96 -24.53
CA PRO A 500 12.02 21.16 -23.85
C PRO A 500 12.91 22.07 -24.71
N ASP A 501 13.69 21.49 -25.62
CA ASP A 501 14.53 22.21 -26.60
C ASP A 501 13.76 22.75 -27.83
N ASN A 502 12.42 22.64 -27.82
CA ASN A 502 11.51 22.96 -28.92
C ASN A 502 11.56 22.05 -30.15
N VAL A 503 12.27 20.91 -30.12
CA VAL A 503 12.17 19.89 -31.16
C VAL A 503 10.79 19.27 -31.15
N THR A 504 10.15 19.16 -32.32
CA THR A 504 8.79 18.62 -32.45
C THR A 504 8.77 17.28 -33.17
N ILE A 505 7.98 16.35 -32.65
CA ILE A 505 7.72 15.04 -33.26
C ILE A 505 6.23 14.98 -33.59
N THR A 506 5.89 14.85 -34.86
CA THR A 506 4.49 14.73 -35.31
C THR A 506 4.24 13.35 -35.89
N GLN A 507 3.24 12.64 -35.34
CA GLN A 507 2.80 11.35 -35.85
C GLN A 507 1.27 11.29 -35.88
N GLY A 508 0.72 10.59 -36.87
CA GLY A 508 -0.71 10.36 -37.00
C GLY A 508 -1.02 8.88 -37.10
N SER A 509 -2.21 8.49 -36.67
CA SER A 509 -2.69 7.13 -36.81
C SER A 509 -4.20 7.11 -37.02
N GLY A 510 -4.68 6.10 -37.74
CA GLY A 510 -6.09 5.80 -37.96
C GLY A 510 -6.59 4.55 -37.23
N SER A 511 -5.73 3.85 -36.49
CA SER A 511 -6.00 2.52 -35.94
C SER A 511 -6.60 2.52 -34.52
N GLY A 512 -7.08 3.66 -34.01
CA GLY A 512 -7.60 3.78 -32.64
C GLY A 512 -6.52 3.77 -31.54
N VAL A 513 -5.26 3.56 -31.93
CA VAL A 513 -4.08 3.58 -31.05
C VAL A 513 -2.92 4.27 -31.77
N LEU A 514 -2.19 5.11 -31.05
CA LEU A 514 -0.95 5.73 -31.49
C LEU A 514 0.06 5.61 -30.37
N ASN A 515 1.17 4.91 -30.62
CA ASN A 515 2.28 4.81 -29.69
C ASN A 515 3.49 5.55 -30.27
N ILE A 516 4.04 6.50 -29.53
CA ILE A 516 5.25 7.24 -29.88
C ILE A 516 6.31 6.88 -28.84
N ASP A 517 7.28 6.06 -29.26
CA ASP A 517 8.42 5.65 -28.45
C ASP A 517 9.57 6.66 -28.63
N ILE A 518 10.11 7.19 -27.53
CA ILE A 518 11.34 8.00 -27.55
C ILE A 518 12.53 7.06 -27.37
N ASN A 519 13.38 7.00 -28.39
CA ASN A 519 14.60 6.18 -28.33
C ASN A 519 15.65 6.85 -27.45
N GLY A 520 16.22 6.09 -26.51
CA GLY A 520 17.25 6.56 -25.58
C GLY A 520 16.66 7.26 -24.34
N THR A 521 17.44 8.17 -23.77
CA THR A 521 17.04 8.96 -22.59
C THR A 521 16.39 10.27 -23.01
N THR A 522 15.12 10.43 -22.64
CA THR A 522 14.31 11.61 -22.89
C THR A 522 14.83 12.84 -22.15
N GLN A 523 14.69 14.02 -22.74
CA GLN A 523 15.14 15.28 -22.15
C GLN A 523 14.34 15.65 -20.90
N VAL A 524 15.07 16.12 -19.88
CA VAL A 524 14.53 16.67 -18.64
C VAL A 524 13.86 18.02 -18.93
N GLY A 525 12.66 18.21 -18.39
CA GLY A 525 11.92 19.46 -18.47
C GLY A 525 10.46 19.29 -18.89
N LYS A 526 9.86 20.41 -19.30
CA LYS A 526 8.46 20.48 -19.72
C LYS A 526 8.29 19.96 -21.15
N TRP A 527 7.47 18.95 -21.31
CA TRP A 527 7.00 18.45 -22.60
C TRP A 527 5.58 18.92 -22.86
N LEU A 528 5.30 19.33 -24.10
CA LEU A 528 3.95 19.66 -24.55
C LEU A 528 3.48 18.63 -25.56
N TYR A 529 2.20 18.27 -25.51
CA TYR A 529 1.57 17.49 -26.57
C TYR A 529 0.35 18.23 -27.10
N THR A 530 0.15 18.15 -28.40
CA THR A 530 -0.99 18.73 -29.11
C THR A 530 -1.66 17.65 -29.91
N VAL A 531 -2.94 17.41 -29.67
CA VAL A 531 -3.74 16.40 -30.36
C VAL A 531 -4.76 17.08 -31.25
N THR A 532 -4.80 16.74 -32.53
CA THR A 532 -5.76 17.24 -33.50
C THR A 532 -6.60 16.11 -34.10
N SER A 533 -7.87 16.41 -34.38
CA SER A 533 -8.81 15.54 -35.07
C SER A 533 -9.30 16.23 -36.35
N SER A 534 -9.16 15.56 -37.49
CA SER A 534 -9.65 16.05 -38.79
C SER A 534 -11.18 15.86 -38.98
N GLY A 535 -11.83 15.08 -38.11
CA GLY A 535 -13.25 14.75 -38.20
C GLY A 535 -14.11 15.37 -37.11
N SER A 536 -15.10 14.62 -36.62
CA SER A 536 -15.87 14.97 -35.42
C SER A 536 -14.98 15.03 -34.18
N GLY A 537 -15.49 15.66 -33.11
CA GLY A 537 -14.83 15.63 -31.80
C GLY A 537 -14.69 14.20 -31.29
N LYS A 538 -13.58 13.91 -30.61
CA LYS A 538 -13.22 12.56 -30.15
C LYS A 538 -12.70 12.59 -28.73
N THR A 539 -13.09 11.62 -27.92
CA THR A 539 -12.44 11.35 -26.65
C THR A 539 -11.14 10.59 -26.89
N VAL A 540 -10.05 11.14 -26.36
CA VAL A 540 -8.70 10.58 -26.45
C VAL A 540 -8.20 10.36 -25.03
N GLN A 541 -7.67 9.17 -24.77
CA GLN A 541 -6.92 8.89 -23.56
C GLN A 541 -5.43 9.01 -23.86
N ALA A 542 -4.71 9.80 -23.08
CA ALA A 542 -3.27 9.95 -23.14
C ALA A 542 -2.63 9.30 -21.92
N GLN A 543 -1.69 8.41 -22.17
CA GLN A 543 -0.91 7.75 -21.14
C GLN A 543 0.57 7.85 -21.47
N ILE A 544 1.31 8.44 -20.54
CA ILE A 544 2.73 8.61 -20.69
C ILE A 544 3.45 7.94 -19.55
N SER A 545 4.38 7.07 -19.91
CA SER A 545 5.19 6.30 -18.97
C SER A 545 6.66 6.37 -19.34
N SER A 546 7.52 6.18 -18.34
CA SER A 546 8.98 6.21 -18.51
C SER A 546 9.65 5.26 -17.53
N ARG A 547 10.91 4.91 -17.79
CA ARG A 547 11.75 4.13 -16.88
C ARG A 547 12.83 4.99 -16.22
N PRO A 548 13.39 4.53 -15.09
CA PRO A 548 14.51 5.19 -14.44
C PRO A 548 15.68 5.43 -15.40
N SER A 549 16.25 6.63 -15.34
CA SER A 549 17.40 7.06 -16.15
C SER A 549 18.65 7.33 -15.33
N SER A 550 18.59 7.13 -14.02
CA SER A 550 19.68 7.36 -13.08
C SER A 550 19.66 6.34 -11.95
N GLU A 551 20.76 6.23 -11.22
CA GLU A 551 20.87 5.46 -9.97
C GLU A 551 19.96 6.00 -8.85
N ALA A 552 19.59 7.29 -8.91
CA ALA A 552 18.64 7.85 -7.97
C ALA A 552 17.24 7.28 -8.25
N ALA A 553 16.57 6.82 -7.18
CA ALA A 553 15.23 6.29 -7.29
C ALA A 553 14.27 7.32 -7.90
N PRO A 554 13.31 6.88 -8.74
CA PRO A 554 12.25 7.76 -9.20
C PRO A 554 11.38 8.21 -8.03
N ILE A 555 10.66 9.32 -8.23
CA ILE A 555 9.62 9.70 -7.28
C ILE A 555 8.36 8.95 -7.64
N LEU A 556 7.74 8.34 -6.64
CA LEU A 556 6.54 7.55 -6.77
C LEU A 556 5.43 8.16 -5.91
N LEU A 557 4.19 8.00 -6.38
CA LEU A 557 2.99 8.28 -5.61
C LEU A 557 2.29 6.95 -5.33
N SER A 558 2.09 6.65 -4.06
CA SER A 558 1.17 5.61 -3.60
C SER A 558 -0.06 6.26 -2.98
N ALA A 559 -1.24 5.66 -3.14
CA ALA A 559 -2.45 6.18 -2.52
C ALA A 559 -3.15 5.08 -1.76
N SER A 560 -3.80 5.38 -0.65
CA SER A 560 -4.59 4.38 0.10
C SER A 560 -5.71 5.05 0.88
N VAL A 561 -6.69 4.27 1.33
CA VAL A 561 -7.71 4.74 2.28
C VAL A 561 -7.63 3.97 3.58
N SER A 562 -8.12 4.56 4.68
CA SER A 562 -8.12 3.93 6.01
C SER A 562 -9.06 2.72 6.11
N SER A 563 -10.08 2.64 5.26
CA SER A 563 -11.04 1.54 5.23
C SER A 563 -11.69 1.43 3.84
N ASP A 564 -11.88 0.21 3.37
CA ASP A 564 -12.62 -0.10 2.13
C ASP A 564 -14.14 -0.05 2.32
N THR A 565 -14.60 0.04 3.58
CA THR A 565 -16.03 0.09 3.92
C THR A 565 -16.33 1.21 4.92
N VAL A 566 -17.47 1.87 4.75
CA VAL A 566 -17.94 2.93 5.66
C VAL A 566 -19.37 2.65 6.06
N ASP A 567 -19.63 2.66 7.37
CA ASP A 567 -21.00 2.65 7.88
C ASP A 567 -21.47 4.10 8.03
N ILE A 568 -22.32 4.56 7.10
CA ILE A 568 -22.89 5.91 7.13
C ILE A 568 -23.99 6.02 8.20
N ALA A 569 -24.53 4.90 8.69
CA ALA A 569 -25.56 4.91 9.73
C ALA A 569 -24.97 5.22 11.12
N ASP A 570 -23.66 5.04 11.32
CA ASP A 570 -22.94 5.42 12.52
C ASP A 570 -22.23 6.78 12.33
N PRO A 571 -22.70 7.88 12.94
CA PRO A 571 -22.09 9.20 12.83
C PRO A 571 -20.65 9.25 13.36
N SER A 572 -20.25 8.33 14.24
CA SER A 572 -18.89 8.24 14.78
C SER A 572 -17.90 7.56 13.83
N LEU A 573 -18.39 6.81 12.84
CA LEU A 573 -17.60 6.05 11.86
C LEU A 573 -17.79 6.51 10.40
N SER A 574 -18.59 7.56 10.18
CA SER A 574 -18.90 8.15 8.88
C SER A 574 -17.74 8.97 8.26
N ARG A 575 -16.50 8.53 8.43
CA ARG A 575 -15.30 9.19 7.90
C ARG A 575 -14.27 8.18 7.42
N ILE A 576 -13.55 8.54 6.36
CA ILE A 576 -12.33 7.84 5.95
C ILE A 576 -11.18 8.82 5.83
N VAL A 577 -9.97 8.32 6.01
CA VAL A 577 -8.76 9.06 5.65
C VAL A 577 -8.32 8.63 4.26
N ILE A 578 -8.03 9.60 3.41
CA ILE A 578 -7.36 9.39 2.12
C ILE A 578 -5.90 9.76 2.30
N TYR A 579 -4.99 8.84 1.98
CA TYR A 579 -3.55 9.02 2.02
C TYR A 579 -2.98 9.11 0.60
N GLY A 580 -2.05 10.04 0.40
CA GLY A 580 -1.18 10.16 -0.76
C GLY A 580 0.27 10.22 -0.30
N GLU A 581 1.00 9.13 -0.49
CA GLU A 581 2.40 8.99 -0.10
C GLU A 581 3.31 9.34 -1.28
N VAL A 582 4.15 10.35 -1.12
CA VAL A 582 5.10 10.81 -2.14
C VAL A 582 6.53 10.55 -1.67
N THR A 583 7.22 9.63 -2.32
CA THR A 583 8.56 9.18 -1.90
C THR A 583 9.52 9.12 -3.07
N GLN A 584 10.81 9.32 -2.77
CA GLN A 584 11.92 9.06 -3.67
C GLN A 584 12.78 7.94 -3.06
N GLY A 585 12.51 6.70 -3.45
CA GLY A 585 13.01 5.55 -2.70
C GLY A 585 12.42 5.53 -1.29
N TYR A 586 13.26 5.50 -0.25
CA TYR A 586 12.81 5.61 1.15
C TYR A 586 12.73 7.05 1.67
N THR A 587 13.17 8.05 0.88
CA THR A 587 13.17 9.45 1.31
C THR A 587 11.80 10.09 1.04
N PRO A 588 11.20 10.77 2.03
CA PRO A 588 9.94 11.49 1.84
C PRO A 588 10.11 12.73 0.96
N VAL A 589 9.10 13.03 0.14
CA VAL A 589 9.04 14.25 -0.68
C VAL A 589 8.08 15.25 -0.05
N VAL A 590 8.65 16.29 0.54
CA VAL A 590 7.92 17.36 1.25
C VAL A 590 7.61 18.55 0.34
N GLY A 591 6.55 19.30 0.65
CA GLY A 591 6.14 20.49 -0.11
C GLY A 591 5.45 20.20 -1.45
N ALA A 592 5.00 18.96 -1.67
CA ALA A 592 4.24 18.56 -2.84
C ALA A 592 2.80 19.09 -2.81
N THR A 593 2.24 19.44 -3.97
CA THR A 593 0.81 19.74 -4.08
C THR A 593 0.04 18.46 -4.39
N VAL A 594 -0.60 17.86 -3.38
CA VAL A 594 -1.34 16.60 -3.50
C VAL A 594 -2.85 16.85 -3.45
N LYS A 595 -3.58 16.33 -4.44
CA LYS A 595 -5.04 16.40 -4.51
C LYS A 595 -5.66 15.02 -4.66
N ALA A 596 -6.74 14.78 -3.93
CA ALA A 596 -7.59 13.61 -4.10
C ALA A 596 -8.89 13.98 -4.82
N TYR A 597 -9.37 13.08 -5.66
CA TYR A 597 -10.64 13.13 -6.36
C TYR A 597 -11.44 11.90 -5.94
N VAL A 598 -12.65 12.11 -5.42
CA VAL A 598 -13.56 11.04 -5.02
C VAL A 598 -14.76 11.06 -5.96
N ASP A 599 -14.83 10.06 -6.84
CA ASP A 599 -15.93 9.90 -7.79
C ASP A 599 -16.99 8.98 -7.19
N ALA A 600 -18.19 9.50 -7.00
CA ALA A 600 -19.35 8.74 -6.56
C ALA A 600 -20.02 8.03 -7.75
N SER A 601 -20.73 6.93 -7.47
CA SER A 601 -21.50 6.17 -8.47
C SER A 601 -22.56 7.01 -9.20
N ASN A 602 -23.03 8.11 -8.60
CA ASN A 602 -23.96 9.07 -9.20
C ASN A 602 -23.31 10.02 -10.22
N GLY A 603 -22.00 9.90 -10.47
CA GLY A 603 -21.24 10.72 -11.41
C GLY A 603 -20.69 12.03 -10.84
N LYS A 604 -20.90 12.31 -9.55
CA LYS A 604 -20.34 13.49 -8.88
C LYS A 604 -18.90 13.24 -8.44
N THR A 605 -18.03 14.23 -8.67
CA THR A 605 -16.63 14.21 -8.23
C THR A 605 -16.41 15.24 -7.13
N HIS A 606 -15.92 14.79 -5.97
CA HIS A 606 -15.45 15.64 -4.88
C HIS A 606 -13.93 15.81 -4.99
N THR A 607 -13.41 17.00 -4.69
CA THR A 607 -11.96 17.27 -4.70
C THR A 607 -11.50 17.67 -3.31
N LEU A 608 -10.42 17.05 -2.83
CA LEU A 608 -9.79 17.35 -1.54
C LEU A 608 -8.31 17.68 -1.75
N GLN A 609 -7.78 18.59 -0.93
CA GLN A 609 -6.35 18.80 -0.81
C GLN A 609 -5.83 17.93 0.33
N LEU A 610 -4.78 17.14 0.06
CA LEU A 610 -4.11 16.34 1.07
C LEU A 610 -2.91 17.14 1.62
N LEU A 611 -2.70 17.12 2.94
CA LEU A 611 -1.66 17.89 3.61
C LEU A 611 -0.73 16.96 4.40
N ASP A 612 0.55 17.30 4.42
CA ASP A 612 1.61 16.70 5.24
C ASP A 612 2.07 17.78 6.24
N ASN A 613 1.33 17.92 7.34
CA ASN A 613 1.46 19.01 8.32
C ASN A 613 1.43 18.56 9.79
N GLY A 614 1.30 17.26 10.07
CA GLY A 614 1.15 16.66 11.39
C GLY A 614 -0.13 17.05 12.10
N ALA A 615 -1.20 17.39 11.37
CA ALA A 615 -2.48 17.78 11.94
C ALA A 615 -3.68 17.14 11.24
N GLY A 616 -4.76 16.95 12.01
CA GLY A 616 -6.02 16.42 11.49
C GLY A 616 -5.89 14.94 11.14
N ALA A 617 -5.97 14.64 9.84
CA ALA A 617 -5.84 13.26 9.35
C ALA A 617 -4.37 12.82 9.21
N ASP A 618 -3.44 13.77 9.33
CA ASP A 618 -2.01 13.52 9.25
C ASP A 618 -1.43 13.47 10.67
N ASN A 619 -0.80 12.34 10.98
CA ASN A 619 -0.25 12.07 12.29
C ASN A 619 1.22 12.48 12.41
N THR A 620 1.93 12.78 11.31
CA THR A 620 3.37 13.09 11.35
C THR A 620 3.73 14.09 10.26
N LYS A 621 4.26 15.24 10.69
CA LYS A 621 4.65 16.30 9.76
C LYS A 621 5.93 15.93 8.99
N ASN A 622 5.95 16.28 7.72
CA ASN A 622 7.06 16.15 6.78
C ASN A 622 7.53 14.70 6.56
N ASP A 623 6.65 13.72 6.71
CA ASP A 623 6.98 12.30 6.49
C ASP A 623 6.66 11.82 5.05
N GLY A 624 6.21 12.73 4.18
CA GLY A 624 5.85 12.47 2.79
C GLY A 624 4.47 11.82 2.64
N ILE A 625 3.70 11.65 3.72
CA ILE A 625 2.33 11.15 3.71
C ILE A 625 1.38 12.34 3.81
N TYR A 626 0.73 12.65 2.70
CA TYR A 626 -0.28 13.69 2.64
C TYR A 626 -1.64 13.06 2.90
N SER A 627 -2.43 13.61 3.82
CA SER A 627 -3.75 13.04 4.11
C SER A 627 -4.87 14.06 4.33
N ALA A 628 -6.11 13.58 4.24
CA ALA A 628 -7.31 14.35 4.55
C ALA A 628 -8.48 13.43 4.91
N TYR A 629 -9.41 13.93 5.74
CA TYR A 629 -10.69 13.25 5.99
C TYR A 629 -11.68 13.50 4.85
N PHE A 630 -12.34 12.44 4.40
CA PHE A 630 -13.52 12.51 3.54
C PHE A 630 -14.77 12.15 4.35
N LEU A 631 -15.76 13.05 4.33
CA LEU A 631 -16.97 13.00 5.16
C LEU A 631 -18.27 13.07 4.36
N THR A 632 -18.20 13.44 3.07
CA THR A 632 -19.37 13.80 2.28
C THR A 632 -19.89 12.59 1.48
N PHE A 633 -20.41 11.59 2.19
CA PHE A 633 -21.10 10.46 1.57
C PHE A 633 -22.57 10.84 1.31
N GLU A 634 -23.01 10.79 0.05
CA GLU A 634 -24.34 11.28 -0.36
C GLU A 634 -25.42 10.18 -0.44
N GLY A 635 -25.10 8.99 0.06
CA GLY A 635 -25.97 7.82 0.08
C GLY A 635 -25.18 6.53 -0.11
N ASP A 636 -25.90 5.41 -0.19
CA ASP A 636 -25.30 4.13 -0.48
C ASP A 636 -24.74 4.07 -1.91
N GLY A 637 -23.49 3.66 -2.04
CA GLY A 637 -22.87 3.37 -3.31
C GLY A 637 -21.36 3.20 -3.23
N THR A 638 -20.80 2.64 -4.30
CA THR A 638 -19.36 2.53 -4.46
C THR A 638 -18.76 3.86 -4.87
N HIS A 639 -17.66 4.22 -4.21
CA HIS A 639 -16.85 5.39 -4.60
C HIS A 639 -15.49 4.94 -5.10
N SER A 640 -14.91 5.71 -6.02
CA SER A 640 -13.52 5.54 -6.45
C SER A 640 -12.69 6.75 -6.05
N VAL A 641 -11.49 6.51 -5.50
CA VAL A 641 -10.57 7.57 -5.09
C VAL A 641 -9.39 7.64 -6.05
N ARG A 642 -9.01 8.84 -6.46
CA ARG A 642 -7.83 9.09 -7.31
C ARG A 642 -7.00 10.21 -6.71
N VAL A 643 -5.74 9.91 -6.37
CA VAL A 643 -4.79 10.90 -5.87
C VAL A 643 -3.82 11.31 -6.98
N VAL A 644 -3.52 12.60 -7.04
CA VAL A 644 -2.63 13.21 -8.03
C VAL A 644 -1.69 14.19 -7.33
N VAL A 645 -0.41 14.11 -7.65
CA VAL A 645 0.58 15.14 -7.30
C VAL A 645 0.68 16.12 -8.46
N LYS A 646 0.77 17.43 -8.20
CA LYS A 646 0.97 18.46 -9.22
C LYS A 646 2.33 19.13 -9.08
N GLY A 647 3.04 19.27 -10.20
CA GLY A 647 4.28 20.03 -10.28
C GLY A 647 4.04 21.49 -10.58
N GLU A 648 4.76 22.35 -9.86
CA GLU A 648 4.85 23.78 -10.16
C GLU A 648 6.19 24.10 -10.86
N ASP A 649 6.20 25.20 -11.61
CA ASP A 649 7.41 25.70 -12.26
C ASP A 649 8.44 26.14 -11.19
N GLY A 650 9.60 25.46 -11.16
CA GLY A 650 10.74 25.84 -10.32
C GLY A 650 10.84 25.12 -8.97
N VAL A 651 9.86 24.31 -8.59
CA VAL A 651 9.95 23.37 -7.45
C VAL A 651 9.66 21.98 -8.00
N SER A 652 10.67 21.11 -7.98
CA SER A 652 10.61 19.77 -8.57
C SER A 652 9.62 18.87 -7.84
N VAL A 653 8.32 18.93 -8.19
CA VAL A 653 7.32 17.95 -7.74
C VAL A 653 6.27 17.64 -8.82
N LYS A 654 6.72 17.07 -9.94
CA LYS A 654 6.05 16.03 -10.75
C LYS A 654 4.51 15.95 -10.74
N SER A 655 3.92 15.99 -11.94
CA SER A 655 2.64 15.29 -12.16
C SER A 655 2.95 13.79 -12.16
N VAL A 656 2.71 13.10 -11.04
CA VAL A 656 2.59 11.64 -11.01
C VAL A 656 1.12 11.34 -10.78
N VAL A 657 0.47 10.73 -11.77
CA VAL A 657 -0.89 10.19 -11.60
C VAL A 657 -0.75 8.77 -11.05
N GLY A 658 -0.54 8.66 -9.74
CA GLY A 658 -0.46 7.39 -9.01
C GLY A 658 -1.67 7.20 -8.09
N GLY A 659 -2.89 7.25 -8.62
CA GLY A 659 -4.08 7.19 -7.77
C GLY A 659 -4.61 5.78 -7.59
N GLN A 660 -4.25 5.03 -6.55
CA GLN A 660 -4.91 3.76 -6.17
C GLN A 660 -6.42 4.00 -6.00
N ARG A 661 -7.23 3.28 -6.79
CA ARG A 661 -8.70 3.39 -6.79
C ARG A 661 -9.24 2.26 -5.92
N LEU A 662 -9.51 2.58 -4.67
CA LEU A 662 -10.13 1.64 -3.73
C LEU A 662 -11.66 1.78 -3.82
N PRO A 663 -12.41 0.68 -3.97
CA PRO A 663 -13.85 0.73 -3.79
C PRO A 663 -14.14 1.08 -2.34
N ILE A 664 -14.78 2.22 -2.10
CA ILE A 664 -15.40 2.46 -0.79
C ILE A 664 -16.83 1.95 -0.91
N ILE A 665 -17.14 0.84 -0.22
CA ILE A 665 -18.50 0.34 -0.09
C ILE A 665 -19.12 0.96 1.15
N THR A 666 -20.17 1.74 0.95
CA THR A 666 -20.97 2.24 2.05
C THR A 666 -22.03 1.20 2.38
N ASN A 667 -22.02 0.64 3.58
CA ASN A 667 -23.02 -0.36 3.96
C ASN A 667 -24.13 0.30 4.75
N THR A 668 -25.30 0.55 4.14
CA THR A 668 -26.54 0.72 4.89
C THR A 668 -27.66 -0.18 4.39
N SER A 669 -27.55 -1.52 4.48
CA SER A 669 -28.77 -2.31 4.66
C SER A 669 -28.65 -3.73 5.23
N LYS A 670 -29.61 -4.00 6.13
CA LYS A 670 -30.07 -5.26 6.70
C LYS A 670 -29.15 -5.88 7.76
N LEU A 671 -29.43 -5.50 9.00
CA LEU A 671 -29.59 -6.46 10.09
C LEU A 671 -30.28 -7.72 9.54
N TYR A 672 -29.50 -8.71 9.11
CA TYR A 672 -29.91 -10.08 9.34
C TYR A 672 -29.92 -10.22 10.86
N THR A 673 -31.10 -9.99 11.44
CA THR A 673 -31.46 -10.53 12.72
C THR A 673 -31.03 -11.99 12.67
N ARG A 674 -29.90 -12.32 13.29
CA ARG A 674 -29.57 -13.71 13.60
C ARG A 674 -30.66 -14.16 14.56
N PHE A 675 -31.77 -14.65 14.01
CA PHE A 675 -32.63 -15.55 14.74
C PHE A 675 -31.80 -16.81 14.95
N CYS A 676 -31.19 -16.92 16.13
CA CYS A 676 -30.84 -18.22 16.69
C CYS A 676 -32.14 -19.00 16.87
N ILE A 677 -32.55 -19.74 15.84
CA ILE A 677 -33.48 -20.85 16.03
C ILE A 677 -32.60 -22.04 16.41
N PHE A 678 -32.48 -22.25 17.73
CA PHE A 678 -32.07 -23.54 18.25
C PHE A 678 -33.11 -24.57 17.83
N ASN A 679 -32.74 -25.44 16.89
CA ASN A 679 -33.30 -26.78 16.82
C ASN A 679 -32.22 -27.73 17.33
N LEU A 680 -32.28 -28.02 18.63
CA LEU A 680 -31.68 -29.25 19.15
C LEU A 680 -32.38 -30.43 18.46
N PRO A 681 -31.63 -31.44 18.04
CA PRO A 681 -31.67 -32.63 18.86
C PRO A 681 -30.28 -33.26 19.08
N ASN A 682 -30.06 -33.60 20.35
CA ASN A 682 -29.34 -34.75 20.88
C ASN A 682 -27.94 -35.10 20.35
N ASP A 683 -27.06 -35.17 21.35
CA ASP A 683 -26.03 -36.18 21.54
C ASP A 683 -24.68 -36.03 20.84
N HIS A 684 -23.76 -35.52 21.67
CA HIS A 684 -22.46 -36.10 22.00
C HIS A 684 -21.29 -35.95 21.01
N THR A 685 -20.22 -35.33 21.55
CA THR A 685 -18.81 -35.24 21.12
C THR A 685 -18.53 -34.24 19.97
N CYS A 686 -17.69 -33.21 20.08
CA CYS A 686 -16.64 -32.82 21.03
C CYS A 686 -16.81 -31.38 21.53
#